data_AF-A0A5E4BS35-F1
#
_entry.id   AF-A0A5E4BS35-F1
#
_cell.length_a   1.000
_cell.length_b   1.000
_cell.length_c   1.000
_cell.angle_alpha   90.00
_cell.angle_beta   90.00
_cell.angle_gamma   90.00
#
_symmetry.space_group_name_H-M   'P 1'
#
loop_
_entity.id
_entity.type
_entity.pdbx_description
1 polymer ?
#
loop_
_entity_poly.entity_id
_entity_poly.type
_entity_poly.pdbx_seq_one_letter_code
_entity_poly.pdbx_strand_id
1 'polypeptide(L)'
;MQQAPQPYEFFSEENSPKWRGLLVSALRKVQEQVHPNLSANEESLYYIEELIFQLLNKLCMAQPRTVQDVEERVQKTFPHPIDKWAIADAQSAIEKRKRRNPLLLPVDKIHPSLKEVLGYKVDYHVSLYIVAVLEYISADILKLAGNYVFNIRHYEISQQDIKVSMCADKVLMDMFDQDDIGLVSLCEDEPSSSGELNYYDLVRTEIAEERQYLRELNMIIKVFREAFLSDRKLFKPSDIEKIFSNISDIHELTVKLLGLIEDTVEMTDESSPHPLAGSCFEDLAEEQAFDPYETLSQDILSPEFNEHFSKLMARPAVALHFQSIADGFKEAVRYVLPRLMLVPVYHCWHYFELLKQLKACSEEQEDRECLNQAITALMNLQGSMDRIYKQYSPRRRPGDPVCPFYNRQLRSKHLAIKKMNEIQKNIDGWEGKDIGQCCNEFIMEGPLTRIGAKHERHIFLFDGLMISCKPNHGQTRLPGYSSAEYRLKEKFVMRKVQICDKEDTCECRHAFELVSKDENSIIFAAKSAEEKNNWMAALISLHYRSTLDRMLDSVLLKEENDQPLRLPSPDVYRFVVKDSEENIVFEDNLQSRSGIPIIKGGTVVKLIERLTYHMYADPNFVRTFLTTYRSFCKPQELLSLLIERFEIPEPEPTEADKLAIEKGEQPISADLKRFRKEYVQPVQLRILNVFRHWVEHHFYDFERDVELLKRLESFISSVRGKAMKKWVESIAKIIKRKKQAQANGISHNITFESPPPPIEWHISKPGQFETFDLMTLHPIEIARQLTLLESDLYRKVQPSELVGSVWTKEDKEINSPNLLKMIRHTTNLTLWFEKCIVEAENFEERVAVLSRIIEILQVFQDLNNFNGVLEIVSAVNSVSVYRLDHTFEALQERKRKILDEAVELSQDHFKKYLVKLKSINPPCVPFFGIYLTNILKTEEGNNDFLKKKGKDLINFSKRRKVAEITGEIQQYQNQPYCLRIEPEMRVNIFFSCL
;
A
#
# COMPACT_ATOMS: atom_id res chain seq x y z
N MET A 1 -19.83 8.94 58.92
CA MET A 1 -18.90 9.19 57.81
C MET A 1 -18.49 7.84 57.24
N GLN A 2 -19.10 7.40 56.14
CA GLN A 2 -18.56 6.28 55.37
C GLN A 2 -17.31 6.82 54.65
N GLN A 3 -16.16 6.16 54.83
CA GLN A 3 -14.96 6.46 54.07
C GLN A 3 -15.29 6.34 52.57
N ALA A 4 -14.82 7.30 51.77
CA ALA A 4 -14.91 7.19 50.32
C ALA A 4 -14.24 5.87 49.88
N PRO A 5 -14.83 5.10 48.94
CA PRO A 5 -14.25 3.85 48.49
C PRO A 5 -12.86 4.13 47.91
N GLN A 6 -11.84 3.47 48.47
CA GLN A 6 -10.48 3.54 47.92
C GLN A 6 -10.43 2.80 46.57
N PRO A 7 -9.75 3.35 45.55
CA PRO A 7 -9.59 2.69 44.26
C PRO A 7 -8.84 1.37 44.41
N TYR A 8 -9.29 0.33 43.71
CA TYR A 8 -8.62 -0.96 43.74
C TYR A 8 -7.28 -0.88 42.99
N GLU A 9 -6.18 -1.30 43.63
CA GLU A 9 -4.86 -1.34 43.00
C GLU A 9 -4.66 -2.65 42.23
N PHE A 10 -4.79 -2.59 40.90
CA PHE A 10 -4.66 -3.74 40.01
C PHE A 10 -3.21 -4.28 39.91
N PHE A 11 -2.21 -3.42 40.09
CA PHE A 11 -0.79 -3.73 39.87
C PHE A 11 0.07 -3.66 41.14
N SER A 12 -0.53 -3.83 42.32
CA SER A 12 0.24 -4.02 43.56
C SER A 12 1.00 -5.36 43.53
N GLU A 13 2.03 -5.52 44.39
CA GLU A 13 2.81 -6.77 44.48
C GLU A 13 1.93 -8.02 44.72
N GLU A 14 0.78 -7.86 45.39
CA GLU A 14 -0.15 -8.94 45.72
C GLU A 14 -1.12 -9.25 44.57
N ASN A 15 -1.51 -8.26 43.76
CA ASN A 15 -2.57 -8.38 42.74
C ASN A 15 -2.05 -8.53 41.31
N SER A 16 -0.81 -8.10 41.04
CA SER A 16 -0.19 -8.13 39.70
C SER A 16 -0.29 -9.51 39.00
N PRO A 17 -0.07 -10.66 39.68
CA PRO A 17 -0.16 -11.98 39.04
C PRO A 17 -1.56 -12.37 38.56
N LYS A 18 -2.62 -11.76 39.12
CA LYS A 18 -4.01 -12.04 38.75
C LYS A 18 -4.47 -11.22 37.53
N TRP A 19 -4.00 -9.98 37.40
CA TRP A 19 -4.52 -9.01 36.45
C TRP A 19 -3.60 -8.76 35.25
N ARG A 20 -2.28 -8.84 35.43
CA ARG A 20 -1.31 -8.60 34.35
C ARG A 20 -1.30 -9.75 33.33
N GLY A 21 -1.49 -9.43 32.05
CA GLY A 21 -1.57 -10.40 30.96
C GLY A 21 -2.94 -11.08 30.83
N LEU A 22 -3.92 -10.73 31.65
CA LEU A 22 -5.27 -11.29 31.62
C LEU A 22 -5.97 -10.99 30.29
N LEU A 23 -5.85 -9.74 29.83
CA LEU A 23 -6.54 -9.22 28.66
C LEU A 23 -5.68 -9.31 27.39
N VAL A 24 -4.35 -9.39 27.50
CA VAL A 24 -3.42 -9.33 26.35
C VAL A 24 -3.80 -10.29 25.21
N SER A 25 -4.06 -11.56 25.53
CA SER A 25 -4.46 -12.57 24.53
C SER A 25 -5.80 -12.26 23.85
N ALA A 26 -6.73 -11.62 24.57
CA ALA A 26 -8.03 -11.22 24.05
C ALA A 26 -7.94 -9.91 23.26
N LEU A 27 -7.16 -8.94 23.74
CA LEU A 27 -6.86 -7.68 23.06
C LEU A 27 -6.18 -7.91 21.70
N ARG A 28 -5.32 -8.94 21.60
CA ARG A 28 -4.74 -9.35 20.31
C ARG A 28 -5.82 -9.78 19.30
N LYS A 29 -6.83 -10.55 19.74
CA LYS A 29 -7.97 -10.92 18.89
C LYS A 29 -8.86 -9.73 18.54
N VAL A 30 -9.07 -8.82 19.49
CA VAL A 30 -9.79 -7.55 19.23
C VAL A 30 -9.03 -6.73 18.19
N GLN A 31 -7.71 -6.67 18.27
CA GLN A 31 -6.86 -5.99 17.30
C GLN A 31 -6.97 -6.63 15.91
N GLU A 32 -6.91 -7.96 15.81
CA GLU A 32 -7.10 -8.69 14.55
C GLU A 32 -8.50 -8.45 13.95
N GLN A 33 -9.53 -8.30 14.79
CA GLN A 33 -10.88 -7.97 14.32
C GLN A 33 -11.00 -6.55 13.77
N VAL A 34 -10.33 -5.59 14.41
CA VAL A 34 -10.42 -4.16 14.06
C VAL A 34 -9.48 -3.81 12.90
N HIS A 35 -8.27 -4.35 12.90
CA HIS A 35 -7.24 -4.17 11.88
C HIS A 35 -6.57 -5.50 11.55
N PRO A 36 -7.12 -6.30 10.62
CA PRO A 36 -6.60 -7.63 10.29
C PRO A 36 -5.19 -7.62 9.69
N ASN A 37 -4.79 -6.48 9.11
CA ASN A 37 -3.54 -6.31 8.38
C ASN A 37 -2.41 -5.70 9.22
N LEU A 38 -2.67 -5.37 10.48
CA LEU A 38 -1.67 -4.84 11.40
C LEU A 38 -1.36 -5.87 12.48
N SER A 39 -0.19 -5.76 13.08
CA SER A 39 0.17 -6.51 14.30
C SER A 39 0.31 -5.54 15.47
N ALA A 40 0.04 -5.97 16.71
CA ALA A 40 0.31 -5.17 17.89
C ALA A 40 1.44 -5.80 18.74
N ASN A 41 2.38 -4.95 19.14
CA ASN A 41 3.44 -5.31 20.07
C ASN A 41 2.90 -5.73 21.43
N GLU A 42 3.56 -6.68 22.10
CA GLU A 42 3.11 -7.11 23.43
C GLU A 42 3.12 -5.95 24.43
N GLU A 43 4.12 -5.08 24.38
CA GLU A 43 4.19 -3.87 25.22
C GLU A 43 3.01 -2.92 24.98
N SER A 44 2.53 -2.83 23.74
CA SER A 44 1.40 -1.95 23.38
C SER A 44 0.08 -2.53 23.90
N LEU A 45 -0.07 -3.86 23.86
CA LEU A 45 -1.22 -4.57 24.46
C LEU A 45 -1.22 -4.50 25.99
N TYR A 46 -0.06 -4.57 26.64
CA TYR A 46 0.04 -4.34 28.10
C TYR A 46 -0.36 -2.92 28.48
N TYR A 47 0.03 -1.92 27.69
CA TYR A 47 -0.37 -0.53 27.94
C TYR A 47 -1.89 -0.33 27.78
N ILE A 48 -2.52 -0.97 26.80
CA ILE A 48 -3.99 -0.96 26.66
C ILE A 48 -4.64 -1.65 27.86
N GLU A 49 -4.12 -2.80 28.29
CA GLU A 49 -4.63 -3.49 29.48
C GLU A 49 -4.62 -2.58 30.72
N GLU A 50 -3.56 -1.80 30.95
CA GLU A 50 -3.49 -0.81 32.02
C GLU A 50 -4.59 0.26 31.92
N LEU A 51 -4.82 0.81 30.72
CA LEU A 51 -5.90 1.78 30.48
C LEU A 51 -7.27 1.17 30.76
N ILE A 52 -7.53 -0.04 30.27
CA ILE A 52 -8.81 -0.72 30.45
C ILE A 52 -9.09 -1.01 31.94
N PHE A 53 -8.07 -1.34 32.73
CA PHE A 53 -8.24 -1.49 34.17
C PHE A 53 -8.44 -0.16 34.91
N GLN A 54 -7.80 0.93 34.47
CA GLN A 54 -8.11 2.27 34.98
C GLN A 54 -9.59 2.62 34.75
N LEU A 55 -10.12 2.31 33.57
CA LEU A 55 -11.53 2.50 33.25
C LEU A 55 -12.44 1.62 34.11
N LEU A 56 -12.08 0.34 34.28
CA LEU A 56 -12.81 -0.58 35.14
C LEU A 56 -12.93 -0.04 36.57
N ASN A 57 -11.85 0.56 37.10
CA ASN A 57 -11.88 1.21 38.41
C ASN A 57 -12.87 2.38 38.44
N LYS A 58 -12.80 3.29 37.45
CA LYS A 58 -13.69 4.45 37.35
C LYS A 58 -15.18 4.06 37.28
N LEU A 59 -15.49 2.95 36.61
CA LEU A 59 -16.83 2.37 36.54
C LEU A 59 -17.25 1.73 37.87
N CYS A 60 -16.34 0.98 38.53
CA CYS A 60 -16.62 0.28 39.77
C CYS A 60 -16.71 1.19 41.01
N MET A 61 -16.08 2.38 40.99
CA MET A 61 -16.16 3.35 42.09
C MET A 61 -17.61 3.78 42.43
N ALA A 62 -18.53 3.71 41.46
CA ALA A 62 -19.94 4.01 41.68
C ALA A 62 -20.72 2.88 42.37
N GLN A 63 -20.09 1.74 42.63
CA GLN A 63 -20.71 0.53 43.19
C GLN A 63 -22.04 0.15 42.51
N PRO A 64 -22.04 -0.07 41.17
CA PRO A 64 -23.25 -0.42 40.44
C PRO A 64 -23.78 -1.80 40.83
N ARG A 65 -25.09 -1.92 41.09
CA ARG A 65 -25.74 -3.18 41.48
C ARG A 65 -26.58 -3.77 40.34
N THR A 66 -27.06 -2.91 39.45
CA THR A 66 -27.86 -3.28 38.28
C THR A 66 -27.17 -2.83 36.98
N VAL A 67 -27.64 -3.35 35.85
CA VAL A 67 -27.16 -2.92 34.51
C VAL A 67 -27.46 -1.43 34.30
N GLN A 68 -28.61 -0.96 34.79
CA GLN A 68 -29.03 0.44 34.69
C GLN A 68 -28.09 1.37 35.47
N ASP A 69 -27.59 0.95 36.64
CA ASP A 69 -26.61 1.72 37.40
C ASP A 69 -25.28 1.88 36.63
N VAL A 70 -24.87 0.83 35.89
CA VAL A 70 -23.68 0.89 35.02
C VAL A 70 -23.93 1.83 33.85
N GLU A 71 -25.12 1.77 33.23
CA GLU A 71 -25.51 2.66 32.13
C GLU A 71 -25.50 4.14 32.55
N GLU A 72 -26.11 4.47 33.70
CA GLU A 72 -26.06 5.83 34.24
C GLU A 72 -24.64 6.29 34.54
N ARG A 73 -23.78 5.37 35.02
CA ARG A 73 -22.37 5.70 35.27
C ARG A 73 -21.64 5.99 33.97
N VAL A 74 -21.83 5.18 32.93
CA VAL A 74 -21.26 5.39 31.59
C VAL A 74 -21.69 6.76 31.05
N GLN A 75 -22.98 7.10 31.08
CA GLN A 75 -23.49 8.41 30.63
C GLN A 75 -22.87 9.61 31.37
N LYS A 76 -22.52 9.43 32.66
CA LYS A 76 -21.91 10.49 33.48
C LYS A 76 -20.38 10.59 33.35
N THR A 77 -19.70 9.50 32.97
CA THR A 77 -18.23 9.47 32.92
C THR A 77 -17.65 9.52 31.53
N PHE A 78 -18.38 9.04 30.52
CA PHE A 78 -17.91 8.96 29.15
C PHE A 78 -18.32 10.25 28.42
N PRO A 79 -17.42 10.92 27.68
CA PRO A 79 -17.78 12.12 26.94
C PRO A 79 -18.80 11.82 25.81
N HIS A 80 -19.72 12.75 25.54
CA HIS A 80 -20.65 12.58 24.43
C HIS A 80 -19.93 12.69 23.06
N PRO A 81 -20.16 11.82 22.05
CA PRO A 81 -21.17 10.76 21.94
C PRO A 81 -20.69 9.32 22.22
N ILE A 82 -19.47 9.12 22.76
CA ILE A 82 -18.93 7.77 23.00
C ILE A 82 -19.76 7.00 24.03
N ASP A 83 -20.38 7.73 24.95
CA ASP A 83 -21.33 7.24 25.93
C ASP A 83 -22.49 6.47 25.27
N LYS A 84 -23.18 7.10 24.30
CA LYS A 84 -24.35 6.50 23.64
C LYS A 84 -23.97 5.27 22.82
N TRP A 85 -22.83 5.28 22.14
CA TRP A 85 -22.38 4.14 21.34
C TRP A 85 -21.92 2.96 22.19
N ALA A 86 -21.17 3.22 23.27
CA ALA A 86 -20.75 2.19 24.21
C ALA A 86 -21.97 1.51 24.88
N ILE A 87 -22.99 2.29 25.23
CA ILE A 87 -24.25 1.78 25.78
C ILE A 87 -24.99 0.92 24.75
N ALA A 88 -25.12 1.38 23.51
CA ALA A 88 -25.81 0.63 22.46
C ALA A 88 -25.11 -0.72 22.16
N ASP A 89 -23.77 -0.76 22.10
CA ASP A 89 -23.03 -2.01 21.91
C ASP A 89 -23.17 -2.95 23.11
N ALA A 90 -23.08 -2.41 24.33
CA ALA A 90 -23.21 -3.19 25.56
C ALA A 90 -24.63 -3.77 25.73
N GLN A 91 -25.67 -3.04 25.34
CA GLN A 91 -27.05 -3.54 25.30
C GLN A 91 -27.21 -4.69 24.29
N SER A 92 -26.61 -4.55 23.09
CA SER A 92 -26.59 -5.61 22.07
C SER A 92 -25.93 -6.91 22.56
N ALA A 93 -24.90 -6.80 23.42
CA ALA A 93 -24.24 -7.95 24.04
C ALA A 93 -25.16 -8.73 25.00
N ILE A 94 -26.09 -8.06 25.68
CA ILE A 94 -27.08 -8.70 26.58
C ILE A 94 -28.19 -9.38 25.76
N GLU A 95 -28.66 -8.76 24.68
CA GLU A 95 -29.84 -9.23 23.93
C GLU A 95 -29.65 -10.53 23.14
N LYS A 96 -28.42 -11.11 23.10
CA LYS A 96 -28.03 -12.41 22.48
C LYS A 96 -28.43 -12.64 21.00
N ARG A 97 -29.21 -11.75 20.37
CA ARG A 97 -29.83 -11.96 19.05
C ARG A 97 -29.28 -11.09 17.92
N LYS A 98 -28.34 -10.16 18.18
CA LYS A 98 -27.85 -9.20 17.17
C LYS A 98 -26.34 -9.00 17.06
N ARG A 99 -25.50 -9.52 17.99
CA ARG A 99 -24.04 -9.33 17.93
C ARG A 99 -23.39 -10.37 17.01
N ARG A 100 -22.62 -9.92 15.99
CA ARG A 100 -21.92 -10.79 15.02
C ARG A 100 -20.90 -11.73 15.68
N ASN A 101 -20.22 -11.27 16.74
CA ASN A 101 -19.18 -12.03 17.45
C ASN A 101 -19.44 -12.03 18.97
N PRO A 102 -19.23 -13.15 19.69
CA PRO A 102 -19.25 -13.16 21.15
C PRO A 102 -18.15 -12.25 21.72
N LEU A 103 -18.34 -11.80 22.98
CA LEU A 103 -17.32 -11.01 23.67
C LEU A 103 -15.98 -11.77 23.68
N LEU A 104 -14.93 -11.10 23.24
CA LEU A 104 -13.57 -11.64 23.16
C LEU A 104 -12.85 -11.52 24.50
N LEU A 105 -13.19 -10.50 25.30
CA LEU A 105 -12.63 -10.34 26.65
C LEU A 105 -13.15 -11.45 27.60
N PRO A 106 -12.31 -11.99 28.49
CA PRO A 106 -12.64 -13.18 29.28
C PRO A 106 -13.60 -12.86 30.45
N VAL A 107 -14.91 -12.81 30.17
CA VAL A 107 -15.96 -12.55 31.17
C VAL A 107 -15.87 -13.53 32.34
N ASP A 108 -15.61 -14.80 32.07
CA ASP A 108 -15.50 -15.86 33.10
C ASP A 108 -14.35 -15.65 34.09
N LYS A 109 -13.30 -14.91 33.68
CA LYS A 109 -12.17 -14.57 34.56
C LYS A 109 -12.37 -13.24 35.27
N ILE A 110 -13.04 -12.29 34.62
CA ILE A 110 -13.31 -10.96 35.18
C ILE A 110 -14.43 -11.03 36.23
N HIS A 111 -15.50 -11.79 35.97
CA HIS A 111 -16.68 -11.88 36.84
C HIS A 111 -16.38 -12.30 38.30
N PRO A 112 -15.58 -13.35 38.57
CA PRO A 112 -15.21 -13.70 39.94
C PRO A 112 -14.39 -12.61 40.63
N SER A 113 -13.52 -11.94 39.86
CA SER A 113 -12.59 -10.92 40.35
C SER A 113 -13.27 -9.57 40.63
N LEU A 114 -14.40 -9.28 39.96
CA LEU A 114 -15.21 -8.08 40.25
C LEU A 114 -15.75 -8.06 41.69
N LYS A 115 -15.94 -9.22 42.32
CA LYS A 115 -16.33 -9.30 43.74
C LYS A 115 -15.26 -8.68 44.64
N GLU A 116 -13.97 -8.87 44.33
CA GLU A 116 -12.85 -8.29 45.08
C GLU A 116 -12.75 -6.78 44.84
N VAL A 117 -13.02 -6.32 43.63
CA VAL A 117 -12.98 -4.89 43.24
C VAL A 117 -14.15 -4.09 43.83
N LEU A 118 -15.38 -4.63 43.80
CA LEU A 118 -16.59 -3.95 44.25
C LEU A 118 -16.93 -4.19 45.73
N GLY A 119 -16.36 -5.23 46.33
CA GLY A 119 -16.61 -5.62 47.72
C GLY A 119 -17.92 -6.38 47.96
N TYR A 120 -18.68 -6.72 46.91
CA TYR A 120 -19.93 -7.51 46.99
C TYR A 120 -20.11 -8.40 45.76
N LYS A 121 -21.02 -9.39 45.87
CA LYS A 121 -21.34 -10.29 44.75
C LYS A 121 -22.24 -9.58 43.74
N VAL A 122 -21.85 -9.61 42.47
CA VAL A 122 -22.54 -8.97 41.35
C VAL A 122 -23.21 -10.04 40.49
N ASP A 123 -24.33 -9.71 39.84
CA ASP A 123 -24.97 -10.59 38.85
C ASP A 123 -24.06 -10.78 37.63
N TYR A 124 -24.14 -11.96 37.00
CA TYR A 124 -23.41 -12.27 35.78
C TYR A 124 -23.77 -11.30 34.64
N HIS A 125 -25.05 -10.90 34.52
CA HIS A 125 -25.49 -9.95 33.49
C HIS A 125 -24.90 -8.54 33.65
N VAL A 126 -24.69 -8.10 34.89
CA VAL A 126 -24.03 -6.81 35.18
C VAL A 126 -22.54 -6.89 34.82
N SER A 127 -21.90 -8.02 35.13
CA SER A 127 -20.50 -8.25 34.76
C SER A 127 -20.31 -8.34 33.24
N LEU A 128 -21.24 -9.01 32.55
CA LEU A 128 -21.28 -9.08 31.09
C LEU A 128 -21.38 -7.69 30.45
N TYR A 129 -22.24 -6.82 31.00
CA TYR A 129 -22.41 -5.46 30.52
C TYR A 129 -21.14 -4.61 30.72
N ILE A 130 -20.52 -4.69 31.90
CA ILE A 130 -19.25 -3.99 32.17
C ILE A 130 -18.18 -4.44 31.16
N VAL A 131 -18.02 -5.75 30.95
CA VAL A 131 -17.02 -6.27 30.01
C VAL A 131 -17.33 -5.86 28.56
N ALA A 132 -18.60 -5.77 28.17
CA ALA A 132 -18.97 -5.27 26.85
C ALA A 132 -18.56 -3.79 26.63
N VAL A 133 -18.74 -2.94 27.65
CA VAL A 133 -18.26 -1.54 27.61
C VAL A 133 -16.72 -1.50 27.51
N LEU A 134 -16.01 -2.36 28.27
CA LEU A 134 -14.54 -2.43 28.21
C LEU A 134 -14.05 -2.92 26.84
N GLU A 135 -14.73 -3.88 26.22
CA GLU A 135 -14.39 -4.38 24.89
C GLU A 135 -14.60 -3.31 23.81
N TYR A 136 -15.70 -2.56 23.88
CA TYR A 136 -15.96 -1.44 22.97
C TYR A 136 -14.83 -0.40 23.02
N ILE A 137 -14.42 0.02 24.22
CA ILE A 137 -13.33 0.99 24.38
C ILE A 137 -11.97 0.39 23.96
N SER A 138 -11.73 -0.88 24.23
CA SER A 138 -10.52 -1.58 23.75
C SER A 138 -10.43 -1.54 22.23
N ALA A 139 -11.56 -1.83 21.55
CA ALA A 139 -11.66 -1.77 20.10
C ALA A 139 -11.49 -0.34 19.57
N ASP A 140 -12.06 0.68 20.23
CA ASP A 140 -11.92 2.08 19.80
C ASP A 140 -10.47 2.58 19.90
N ILE A 141 -9.75 2.27 20.99
CA ILE A 141 -8.32 2.61 21.14
C ILE A 141 -7.48 1.93 20.05
N LEU A 142 -7.70 0.63 19.83
CA LEU A 142 -6.97 -0.13 18.80
C LEU A 142 -7.31 0.34 17.39
N LYS A 143 -8.56 0.75 17.13
CA LYS A 143 -8.97 1.31 15.84
C LYS A 143 -8.26 2.61 15.57
N LEU A 144 -8.24 3.51 16.55
CA LEU A 144 -7.59 4.81 16.47
C LEU A 144 -6.08 4.67 16.24
N ALA A 145 -5.41 3.85 17.06
CA ALA A 145 -3.98 3.60 16.94
C ALA A 145 -3.64 2.91 15.61
N GLY A 146 -4.43 1.91 15.20
CA GLY A 146 -4.24 1.22 13.93
C GLY A 146 -4.47 2.12 12.72
N ASN A 147 -5.46 3.02 12.75
CA ASN A 147 -5.66 4.01 11.70
C ASN A 147 -4.45 4.96 11.58
N TYR A 148 -3.90 5.39 12.73
CA TYR A 148 -2.69 6.22 12.74
C TYR A 148 -1.49 5.48 12.13
N VAL A 149 -1.23 4.25 12.58
CA VAL A 149 -0.14 3.36 12.13
C VAL A 149 -0.25 3.05 10.64
N PHE A 150 -1.46 2.76 10.16
CA PHE A 150 -1.74 2.52 8.75
C PHE A 150 -1.44 3.75 7.90
N ASN A 151 -1.82 4.94 8.35
CA ASN A 151 -1.60 6.19 7.63
C ASN A 151 -0.11 6.56 7.53
N ILE A 152 0.69 6.22 8.55
CA ILE A 152 2.15 6.40 8.50
C ILE A 152 2.88 5.22 7.83
N ARG A 153 2.16 4.26 7.26
CA ARG A 153 2.67 3.05 6.58
C ARG A 153 3.58 2.18 7.46
N HIS A 154 3.30 2.18 8.76
CA HIS A 154 3.91 1.24 9.70
C HIS A 154 2.99 0.00 9.83
N TYR A 155 3.55 -1.18 10.04
CA TYR A 155 2.79 -2.46 10.02
C TYR A 155 2.59 -3.08 11.41
N GLU A 156 3.11 -2.39 12.43
CA GLU A 156 3.08 -2.81 13.82
C GLU A 156 2.65 -1.64 14.71
N ILE A 157 1.71 -1.87 15.62
CA ILE A 157 1.22 -0.88 16.58
C ILE A 157 2.13 -0.92 17.81
N SER A 158 2.95 0.12 17.98
CA SER A 158 3.79 0.30 19.16
C SER A 158 3.03 1.01 20.30
N GLN A 159 3.57 0.93 21.52
CA GLN A 159 3.04 1.69 22.66
C GLN A 159 3.06 3.20 22.38
N GLN A 160 4.08 3.66 21.65
CA GLN A 160 4.24 5.07 21.32
C GLN A 160 3.16 5.54 20.34
N ASP A 161 2.79 4.71 19.37
CA ASP A 161 1.72 5.03 18.42
C ASP A 161 0.38 5.17 19.13
N ILE A 162 0.09 4.31 20.12
CA ILE A 162 -1.10 4.43 20.97
C ILE A 162 -1.07 5.76 21.73
N LYS A 163 0.06 6.14 22.33
CA LYS A 163 0.19 7.43 23.03
C LYS A 163 -0.01 8.62 22.09
N VAL A 164 0.59 8.61 20.90
CA VAL A 164 0.47 9.69 19.90
C VAL A 164 -0.96 9.81 19.41
N SER A 165 -1.57 8.69 19.03
CA SER A 165 -2.95 8.64 18.55
C SER A 165 -3.95 9.04 19.62
N MET A 166 -3.77 8.57 20.87
CA MET A 166 -4.57 9.02 22.01
C MET A 166 -4.40 10.53 22.26
N CYS A 167 -3.18 11.08 22.23
CA CYS A 167 -2.95 12.53 22.35
C CYS A 167 -3.76 13.36 21.34
N ALA A 168 -3.93 12.83 20.12
CA ALA A 168 -4.73 13.47 19.08
C ALA A 168 -6.25 13.33 19.31
N ASP A 169 -6.69 12.35 20.12
CA ASP A 169 -8.09 12.08 20.40
C ASP A 169 -8.54 12.69 21.75
N LYS A 170 -9.25 13.81 21.64
CA LYS A 170 -9.72 14.57 22.82
C LYS A 170 -10.66 13.75 23.72
N VAL A 171 -11.49 12.89 23.14
CA VAL A 171 -12.49 12.08 23.87
C VAL A 171 -11.80 11.04 24.76
N LEU A 172 -10.86 10.27 24.23
CA LEU A 172 -10.12 9.28 25.01
C LEU A 172 -9.20 9.94 26.04
N MET A 173 -8.56 11.07 25.70
CA MET A 173 -7.73 11.80 26.66
C MET A 173 -8.53 12.36 27.83
N ASP A 174 -9.73 12.91 27.58
CA ASP A 174 -10.64 13.35 28.66
C ASP A 174 -11.17 12.18 29.48
N MET A 175 -11.32 10.99 28.89
CA MET A 175 -11.74 9.79 29.62
C MET A 175 -10.66 9.25 30.56
N PHE A 176 -9.37 9.39 30.22
CA PHE A 176 -8.25 8.84 31.00
C PHE A 176 -7.44 9.85 31.84
N ASP A 177 -7.72 11.15 31.76
CA ASP A 177 -7.07 12.21 32.56
C ASP A 177 -5.52 12.19 32.54
N GLN A 178 -4.91 11.79 31.41
CA GLN A 178 -3.45 11.68 31.32
C GLN A 178 -2.78 13.05 31.09
N ASP A 179 -2.28 13.67 32.16
CA ASP A 179 -1.60 14.97 32.09
C ASP A 179 -0.14 14.91 31.60
N ASP A 180 0.52 13.74 31.66
CA ASP A 180 1.94 13.56 31.34
C ASP A 180 2.19 12.46 30.29
N ILE A 181 1.93 12.78 29.03
CA ILE A 181 2.51 12.01 27.92
C ILE A 181 3.80 12.73 27.52
N GLY A 182 4.92 12.24 28.05
CA GLY A 182 6.25 12.62 27.56
C GLY A 182 6.43 12.07 26.15
N LEU A 183 6.12 12.88 25.13
CA LEU A 183 6.44 12.54 23.75
C LEU A 183 7.97 12.66 23.61
N VAL A 184 8.66 11.52 23.61
CA VAL A 184 10.08 11.49 23.23
C VAL A 184 10.14 11.89 21.76
N SER A 185 10.89 12.97 21.49
CA SER A 185 11.22 13.43 20.15
C SER A 185 11.98 12.33 19.41
N LEU A 186 11.30 11.53 18.60
CA LEU A 186 11.93 10.63 17.63
C LEU A 186 12.43 11.47 16.47
N CYS A 187 13.72 11.82 16.47
CA CYS A 187 14.45 12.25 15.27
C CYS A 187 15.95 11.99 15.47
N GLU A 188 16.38 10.74 15.28
CA GLU A 188 17.62 10.49 14.55
C GLU A 188 17.31 9.44 13.47
N ASP A 189 17.67 9.81 12.23
CA ASP A 189 17.73 8.99 11.02
C ASP A 189 16.42 8.50 10.34
N GLU A 190 15.75 9.41 9.62
CA GLU A 190 15.14 9.04 8.33
C GLU A 190 15.76 9.89 7.20
N PRO A 191 16.12 9.30 6.04
CA PRO A 191 16.70 10.04 4.94
C PRO A 191 15.68 11.02 4.38
N SER A 192 16.03 12.30 4.36
CA SER A 192 15.31 13.37 3.68
C SER A 192 15.07 13.01 2.20
N SER A 193 13.84 12.63 1.84
CA SER A 193 13.43 12.50 0.44
C SER A 193 13.02 13.88 -0.11
N SER A 194 13.98 14.78 -0.27
CA SER A 194 13.83 15.99 -1.09
C SER A 194 14.33 15.72 -2.51
N GLY A 195 13.82 14.66 -3.14
CA GLY A 195 14.09 14.32 -4.55
C GLY A 195 12.94 14.79 -5.44
N GLU A 196 13.23 15.06 -6.71
CA GLU A 196 12.21 15.19 -7.75
C GLU A 196 11.33 13.94 -7.75
N LEU A 197 10.01 14.11 -7.64
CA LEU A 197 9.07 12.99 -7.68
C LEU A 197 9.06 12.40 -9.10
N ASN A 198 9.38 11.11 -9.22
CA ASN A 198 9.20 10.40 -10.49
C ASN A 198 7.70 10.17 -10.77
N TYR A 199 7.37 9.73 -12.00
CA TYR A 199 5.98 9.51 -12.40
C TYR A 199 5.23 8.56 -11.45
N TYR A 200 5.89 7.47 -11.03
CA TYR A 200 5.29 6.47 -10.13
C TYR A 200 4.96 7.07 -8.75
N ASP A 201 5.86 7.88 -8.20
CA ASP A 201 5.67 8.56 -6.93
C ASP A 201 4.51 9.57 -7.00
N LEU A 202 4.35 10.27 -8.13
CA LEU A 202 3.22 11.16 -8.38
C LEU A 202 1.89 10.37 -8.38
N VAL A 203 1.79 9.29 -9.17
CA VAL A 203 0.57 8.46 -9.23
C VAL A 203 0.24 7.85 -7.86
N ARG A 204 1.24 7.36 -7.14
CA ARG A 204 1.05 6.80 -5.79
C ARG A 204 0.58 7.86 -4.79
N THR A 205 1.11 9.08 -4.90
CA THR A 205 0.68 10.21 -4.06
C THR A 205 -0.76 10.59 -4.40
N GLU A 206 -1.10 10.63 -5.68
CA GLU A 206 -2.46 10.90 -6.15
C GLU A 206 -3.47 9.90 -5.62
N ILE A 207 -3.18 8.59 -5.66
CA ILE A 207 -4.07 7.56 -5.08
C ILE A 207 -4.35 7.84 -3.59
N ALA A 208 -3.32 8.23 -2.83
CA ALA A 208 -3.49 8.56 -1.41
C ALA A 208 -4.31 9.84 -1.21
N GLU A 209 -4.08 10.86 -2.03
CA GLU A 209 -4.82 12.12 -2.01
C GLU A 209 -6.30 11.92 -2.40
N GLU A 210 -6.59 11.14 -3.44
CA GLU A 210 -7.94 10.75 -3.86
C GLU A 210 -8.69 10.00 -2.77
N ARG A 211 -8.06 9.05 -2.08
CA ARG A 211 -8.69 8.32 -0.95
C ARG A 211 -9.04 9.26 0.20
N GLN A 212 -8.16 10.20 0.53
CA GLN A 212 -8.42 11.19 1.57
C GLN A 212 -9.52 12.17 1.15
N TYR A 213 -9.49 12.63 -0.10
CA TYR A 213 -10.53 13.48 -0.67
C TYR A 213 -11.90 12.78 -0.68
N LEU A 214 -11.94 11.51 -1.08
CA LEU A 214 -13.15 10.69 -1.02
C LEU A 214 -13.69 10.56 0.40
N ARG A 215 -12.83 10.39 1.41
CA ARG A 215 -13.25 10.38 2.82
C ARG A 215 -13.93 11.70 3.23
N GLU A 216 -13.43 12.82 2.74
CA GLU A 216 -14.02 14.14 3.02
C GLU A 216 -15.32 14.39 2.26
N LEU A 217 -15.42 13.93 1.01
CA LEU A 217 -16.69 13.92 0.29
C LEU A 217 -17.74 13.08 1.02
N ASN A 218 -17.34 11.91 1.55
CA ASN A 218 -18.20 11.09 2.39
C ASN A 218 -18.58 11.81 3.69
N MET A 219 -17.67 12.57 4.31
CA MET A 219 -18.00 13.43 5.46
C MET A 219 -19.08 14.46 5.11
N ILE A 220 -18.94 15.15 3.98
CA ILE A 220 -19.91 16.15 3.51
C ILE A 220 -21.26 15.49 3.22
N ILE A 221 -21.28 14.35 2.53
CA ILE A 221 -22.51 13.71 2.06
C ILE A 221 -23.22 12.94 3.18
N LYS A 222 -22.49 12.09 3.90
CA LYS A 222 -23.07 11.11 4.84
C LYS A 222 -23.24 11.64 6.26
N VAL A 223 -22.48 12.67 6.64
CA VAL A 223 -22.59 13.30 7.97
C VAL A 223 -23.34 14.63 7.88
N PHE A 224 -22.83 15.58 7.08
CA PHE A 224 -23.44 16.91 7.02
C PHE A 224 -24.74 16.92 6.22
N ARG A 225 -24.75 16.50 4.95
CA ARG A 225 -25.94 16.56 4.09
C ARG A 225 -27.08 15.68 4.59
N GLU A 226 -26.79 14.50 5.13
CA GLU A 226 -27.79 13.62 5.73
C GLU A 226 -28.51 14.30 6.92
N ALA A 227 -27.81 15.11 7.71
CA ALA A 227 -28.43 15.88 8.79
C ALA A 227 -29.50 16.87 8.29
N PHE A 228 -29.32 17.45 7.08
CA PHE A 228 -30.34 18.30 6.44
C PHE A 228 -31.49 17.47 5.85
N LEU A 229 -31.22 16.26 5.37
CA LEU A 229 -32.25 15.37 4.81
C LEU A 229 -33.16 14.74 5.88
N SER A 230 -32.64 14.58 7.10
CA SER A 230 -33.36 13.96 8.22
C SER A 230 -34.66 14.69 8.61
N ASP A 231 -34.74 16.02 8.45
CA ASP A 231 -35.94 16.81 8.70
C ASP A 231 -36.42 17.58 7.46
N ARG A 232 -37.24 16.92 6.66
CA ARG A 232 -37.87 17.48 5.46
C ARG A 232 -38.89 18.60 5.72
N LYS A 233 -39.28 18.84 6.99
CA LYS A 233 -40.17 19.96 7.35
C LYS A 233 -39.38 21.24 7.56
N LEU A 234 -38.15 21.14 8.06
CA LEU A 234 -37.25 22.28 8.29
C LEU A 234 -36.50 22.71 7.03
N PHE A 235 -36.08 21.76 6.19
CA PHE A 235 -35.26 22.04 5.00
C PHE A 235 -36.01 21.65 3.72
N LYS A 236 -36.16 22.60 2.79
CA LYS A 236 -36.73 22.31 1.46
C LYS A 236 -35.65 21.69 0.56
N PRO A 237 -36.02 20.85 -0.43
CA PRO A 237 -35.07 20.32 -1.40
C PRO A 237 -34.21 21.40 -2.08
N SER A 238 -34.81 22.56 -2.38
CA SER A 238 -34.12 23.72 -2.95
C SER A 238 -33.08 24.35 -2.02
N ASP A 239 -33.26 24.25 -0.70
CA ASP A 239 -32.30 24.78 0.27
C ASP A 239 -31.07 23.85 0.35
N ILE A 240 -31.29 22.53 0.24
CA ILE A 240 -30.22 21.52 0.22
C ILE A 240 -29.40 21.63 -1.07
N GLU A 241 -30.05 21.80 -2.21
CA GLU A 241 -29.40 21.98 -3.51
C GLU A 241 -28.52 23.24 -3.53
N LYS A 242 -28.96 24.35 -2.94
CA LYS A 242 -28.14 25.57 -2.84
C LYS A 242 -26.92 25.45 -1.93
N ILE A 243 -26.95 24.55 -0.95
CA ILE A 243 -25.84 24.38 0.01
C ILE A 243 -24.82 23.37 -0.51
N PHE A 244 -25.29 22.26 -1.08
CA PHE A 244 -24.44 21.14 -1.46
C PHE A 244 -24.21 21.04 -2.98
N SER A 245 -24.96 21.81 -3.78
CA SER A 245 -24.92 21.76 -5.25
C SER A 245 -24.92 20.31 -5.74
N ASN A 246 -24.08 20.00 -6.72
CA ASN A 246 -23.88 18.68 -7.31
C ASN A 246 -22.71 17.88 -6.69
N ILE A 247 -22.47 18.02 -5.38
CA ILE A 247 -21.39 17.30 -4.68
C ILE A 247 -21.46 15.77 -4.84
N SER A 248 -22.65 15.21 -5.07
CA SER A 248 -22.83 13.77 -5.30
C SER A 248 -22.21 13.32 -6.63
N ASP A 249 -22.29 14.13 -7.68
CA ASP A 249 -21.71 13.82 -8.99
C ASP A 249 -20.17 13.86 -8.91
N ILE A 250 -19.62 14.81 -8.15
CA ILE A 250 -18.18 14.88 -7.87
C ILE A 250 -17.71 13.66 -7.09
N HIS A 251 -18.48 13.21 -6.10
CA HIS A 251 -18.18 11.97 -5.37
C HIS A 251 -18.18 10.76 -6.30
N GLU A 252 -19.17 10.61 -7.17
CA GLU A 252 -19.21 9.50 -8.15
C GLU A 252 -18.02 9.53 -9.11
N LEU A 253 -17.65 10.72 -9.61
CA LEU A 253 -16.46 10.91 -10.43
C LEU A 253 -15.18 10.51 -9.69
N THR A 254 -14.97 10.98 -8.46
CA THR A 254 -13.79 10.65 -7.64
C THR A 254 -13.68 9.15 -7.41
N VAL A 255 -14.78 8.45 -7.10
CA VAL A 255 -14.73 6.98 -6.97
C VAL A 255 -14.40 6.31 -8.31
N LYS A 256 -14.91 6.83 -9.44
CA LYS A 256 -14.62 6.27 -10.78
C LYS A 256 -13.16 6.49 -11.16
N LEU A 257 -12.62 7.70 -10.96
CA LEU A 257 -11.23 8.05 -11.26
C LEU A 257 -10.25 7.23 -10.40
N LEU A 258 -10.46 7.19 -9.08
CA LEU A 258 -9.64 6.40 -8.16
C LEU A 258 -9.61 4.92 -8.58
N GLY A 259 -10.77 4.34 -8.90
CA GLY A 259 -10.85 2.96 -9.36
C GLY A 259 -10.08 2.71 -10.66
N LEU A 260 -10.18 3.61 -11.65
CA LEU A 260 -9.45 3.49 -12.92
C LEU A 260 -7.93 3.58 -12.74
N ILE A 261 -7.46 4.48 -11.86
CA ILE A 261 -6.03 4.62 -11.55
C ILE A 261 -5.53 3.38 -10.82
N GLU A 262 -6.25 2.91 -9.80
CA GLU A 262 -5.91 1.68 -9.06
C GLU A 262 -5.88 0.46 -9.97
N ASP A 263 -6.88 0.29 -10.83
CA ASP A 263 -6.94 -0.78 -11.84
C ASP A 263 -5.72 -0.70 -12.78
N THR A 264 -5.33 0.50 -13.23
CA THR A 264 -4.18 0.68 -14.12
C THR A 264 -2.85 0.34 -13.43
N VAL A 265 -2.68 0.75 -12.17
CA VAL A 265 -1.48 0.41 -11.38
C VAL A 265 -1.39 -1.09 -11.14
N GLU A 266 -2.50 -1.75 -10.80
CA GLU A 266 -2.55 -3.20 -10.56
C GLU A 266 -2.19 -4.02 -11.81
N MET A 267 -2.53 -3.50 -12.98
CA MET A 267 -2.34 -4.16 -14.27
C MET A 267 -0.99 -3.84 -14.94
N THR A 268 -0.21 -2.93 -14.36
CA THR A 268 1.11 -2.55 -14.89
C THR A 268 2.13 -3.65 -14.59
N ASP A 269 2.83 -4.13 -15.62
CA ASP A 269 3.86 -5.16 -15.49
C ASP A 269 5.16 -4.58 -14.93
N GLU A 270 6.01 -5.41 -14.32
CA GLU A 270 7.33 -5.00 -13.83
C GLU A 270 8.26 -4.55 -14.96
N SER A 271 7.99 -4.95 -16.21
CA SER A 271 8.74 -4.52 -17.38
C SER A 271 8.40 -3.10 -17.87
N SER A 272 7.26 -2.54 -17.44
CA SER A 272 6.86 -1.19 -17.82
C SER A 272 7.55 -0.16 -16.91
N PRO A 273 8.05 0.97 -17.45
CA PRO A 273 8.77 1.96 -16.64
C PRO A 273 7.87 2.60 -15.57
N HIS A 274 6.59 2.79 -15.89
CA HIS A 274 5.57 3.28 -14.98
C HIS A 274 4.15 2.93 -15.49
N PRO A 275 3.10 3.05 -14.65
CA PRO A 275 1.71 2.91 -15.05
C PRO A 275 1.29 3.97 -16.08
N LEU A 276 0.40 3.61 -17.01
CA LEU A 276 -0.10 4.51 -18.07
C LEU A 276 -1.40 5.20 -17.62
N ALA A 277 -1.30 6.06 -16.61
CA ALA A 277 -2.45 6.71 -15.99
C ALA A 277 -3.13 7.76 -16.90
N GLY A 278 -2.45 8.24 -17.95
CA GLY A 278 -2.98 9.26 -18.86
C GLY A 278 -4.30 8.89 -19.51
N SER A 279 -4.47 7.62 -19.88
CA SER A 279 -5.69 7.13 -20.50
C SER A 279 -6.90 7.14 -19.54
N CYS A 280 -6.68 7.16 -18.22
CA CYS A 280 -7.76 7.27 -17.23
C CYS A 280 -8.37 8.68 -17.24
N PHE A 281 -7.52 9.70 -17.34
CA PHE A 281 -7.95 11.10 -17.38
C PHE A 281 -8.54 11.49 -18.73
N GLU A 282 -8.00 10.95 -19.82
CA GLU A 282 -8.49 11.17 -21.18
C GLU A 282 -9.96 10.73 -21.32
N ASP A 283 -10.29 9.49 -20.95
CA ASP A 283 -11.66 8.96 -21.05
C ASP A 283 -12.67 9.84 -20.29
N LEU A 284 -12.31 10.25 -19.07
CA LEU A 284 -13.19 11.05 -18.21
C LEU A 284 -13.32 12.50 -18.70
N ALA A 285 -12.25 13.06 -19.28
CA ALA A 285 -12.29 14.38 -19.87
C ALA A 285 -13.11 14.41 -21.17
N GLU A 286 -13.00 13.37 -22.01
CA GLU A 286 -13.80 13.22 -23.23
C GLU A 286 -15.29 13.05 -22.92
N GLU A 287 -15.63 12.31 -21.86
CA GLU A 287 -17.00 12.17 -21.35
C GLU A 287 -17.54 13.43 -20.63
N GLN A 288 -16.77 14.52 -20.59
CA GLN A 288 -17.12 15.76 -19.86
C GLN A 288 -17.45 15.52 -18.37
N ALA A 289 -16.83 14.49 -17.78
CA ALA A 289 -17.18 14.05 -16.43
C ALA A 289 -16.75 15.06 -15.35
N PHE A 290 -15.88 16.02 -15.68
CA PHE A 290 -15.38 17.07 -14.76
C PHE A 290 -16.25 18.34 -14.73
N ASP A 291 -17.23 18.49 -15.63
CA ASP A 291 -18.14 19.64 -15.67
C ASP A 291 -18.88 19.92 -14.34
N PRO A 292 -19.20 18.92 -13.49
CA PRO A 292 -19.75 19.17 -12.17
C PRO A 292 -18.93 20.12 -11.30
N TYR A 293 -17.59 20.16 -11.45
CA TYR A 293 -16.73 21.09 -10.72
C TYR A 293 -16.98 22.55 -11.09
N GLU A 294 -17.37 22.85 -12.33
CA GLU A 294 -17.69 24.23 -12.75
C GLU A 294 -18.93 24.73 -12.02
N THR A 295 -19.99 23.92 -12.03
CA THR A 295 -21.28 24.26 -11.40
C THR A 295 -21.10 24.44 -9.91
N LEU A 296 -20.41 23.51 -9.22
CA LEU A 296 -20.13 23.64 -7.79
C LEU A 296 -19.31 24.90 -7.51
N SER A 297 -18.27 25.18 -8.31
CA SER A 297 -17.43 26.36 -8.11
C SER A 297 -18.21 27.66 -8.25
N GLN A 298 -19.12 27.73 -9.23
CA GLN A 298 -19.99 28.88 -9.44
C GLN A 298 -20.95 29.08 -8.26
N ASP A 299 -21.57 28.01 -7.77
CA ASP A 299 -22.54 28.05 -6.68
C ASP A 299 -21.88 28.42 -5.34
N ILE A 300 -20.77 27.76 -5.00
CA ILE A 300 -20.12 27.90 -3.68
C ILE A 300 -19.32 29.21 -3.56
N LEU A 301 -18.68 29.67 -4.63
CA LEU A 301 -17.93 30.93 -4.61
C LEU A 301 -18.85 32.16 -4.74
N SER A 302 -20.11 31.99 -5.14
CA SER A 302 -21.07 33.07 -5.24
C SER A 302 -21.32 33.73 -3.87
N PRO A 303 -21.40 35.08 -3.78
CA PRO A 303 -21.79 35.76 -2.55
C PRO A 303 -23.18 35.37 -2.06
N GLU A 304 -24.05 34.88 -2.96
CA GLU A 304 -25.39 34.40 -2.63
C GLU A 304 -25.37 33.17 -1.73
N PHE A 305 -24.34 32.32 -1.83
CA PHE A 305 -24.16 31.14 -0.97
C PHE A 305 -24.03 31.58 0.50
N ASN A 306 -23.08 32.47 0.79
CA ASN A 306 -22.83 32.92 2.16
C ASN A 306 -24.05 33.65 2.75
N GLU A 307 -24.76 34.44 1.95
CA GLU A 307 -25.98 35.12 2.38
C GLU A 307 -27.12 34.14 2.68
N HIS A 308 -27.36 33.18 1.78
CA HIS A 308 -28.39 32.15 1.95
C HIS A 308 -28.09 31.25 3.15
N PHE A 309 -26.84 30.77 3.26
CA PHE A 309 -26.37 29.94 4.35
C PHE A 309 -26.49 30.66 5.71
N SER A 310 -26.07 31.93 5.78
CA SER A 310 -26.20 32.73 7.00
C SER A 310 -27.66 32.94 7.41
N LYS A 311 -28.57 33.20 6.45
CA LYS A 311 -30.02 33.34 6.70
C LYS A 311 -30.65 32.04 7.22
N LEU A 312 -30.20 30.88 6.71
CA LEU A 312 -30.69 29.59 7.17
C LEU A 312 -30.22 29.30 8.61
N MET A 313 -28.93 29.53 8.88
CA MET A 313 -28.32 29.30 10.20
C MET A 313 -28.83 30.27 11.28
N ALA A 314 -29.38 31.44 10.89
CA ALA A 314 -29.99 32.39 11.81
C ALA A 314 -31.38 31.93 12.33
N ARG A 315 -31.99 30.89 11.75
CA ARG A 315 -33.32 30.41 12.18
C ARG A 315 -33.20 29.63 13.50
N PRO A 316 -33.93 29.99 14.57
CA PRO A 316 -33.85 29.29 15.86
C PRO A 316 -34.17 27.79 15.78
N ALA A 317 -35.13 27.40 14.93
CA ALA A 317 -35.50 26.00 14.73
C ALA A 317 -34.36 25.16 14.12
N VAL A 318 -33.56 25.76 13.24
CA VAL A 318 -32.38 25.11 12.61
C VAL A 318 -31.27 24.92 13.65
N ALA A 319 -31.06 25.91 14.52
CA ALA A 319 -30.09 25.83 15.61
C ALA A 319 -30.44 24.69 16.61
N LEU A 320 -31.72 24.57 17.00
CA LEU A 320 -32.19 23.51 17.89
C LEU A 320 -32.08 22.11 17.25
N HIS A 321 -32.38 21.99 15.96
CA HIS A 321 -32.23 20.74 15.23
C HIS A 321 -30.78 20.23 15.27
N PHE A 322 -29.81 21.07 14.87
CA PHE A 322 -28.41 20.65 14.86
C PHE A 322 -27.82 20.40 16.25
N GLN A 323 -28.27 21.13 17.28
CA GLN A 323 -27.91 20.85 18.68
C GLN A 323 -28.44 19.50 19.17
N SER A 324 -29.54 19.00 18.62
CA SER A 324 -30.11 17.71 19.01
C SER A 324 -29.35 16.50 18.44
N ILE A 325 -28.58 16.67 17.36
CA ILE A 325 -27.86 15.59 16.68
C ILE A 325 -26.63 15.18 17.49
N ALA A 326 -25.75 16.13 17.78
CA ALA A 326 -24.56 15.94 18.59
C ALA A 326 -24.11 17.27 19.19
N ASP A 327 -23.43 17.20 20.34
CA ASP A 327 -22.87 18.40 20.97
C ASP A 327 -21.82 19.05 20.07
N GLY A 328 -21.92 20.37 19.90
CA GLY A 328 -21.06 21.14 18.99
C GLY A 328 -21.30 20.96 17.49
N PHE A 329 -22.27 20.13 17.07
CA PHE A 329 -22.55 19.89 15.66
C PHE A 329 -23.06 21.15 14.95
N LYS A 330 -23.81 22.01 15.65
CA LYS A 330 -24.26 23.31 15.14
C LYS A 330 -23.08 24.19 14.74
N GLU A 331 -22.05 24.26 15.59
CA GLU A 331 -20.84 25.04 15.37
C GLU A 331 -20.02 24.45 14.21
N ALA A 332 -19.95 23.11 14.10
CA ALA A 332 -19.34 22.43 12.97
C ALA A 332 -20.06 22.76 11.66
N VAL A 333 -21.39 22.69 11.62
CA VAL A 333 -22.18 23.09 10.43
C VAL A 333 -21.91 24.56 10.11
N ARG A 334 -21.92 25.46 11.09
CA ARG A 334 -21.79 26.90 10.83
C ARG A 334 -20.42 27.32 10.29
N TYR A 335 -19.34 26.75 10.82
CA TYR A 335 -17.98 27.24 10.55
C TYR A 335 -17.12 26.27 9.74
N VAL A 336 -17.35 24.96 9.86
CA VAL A 336 -16.52 23.92 9.21
C VAL A 336 -17.11 23.53 7.85
N LEU A 337 -18.44 23.35 7.74
CA LEU A 337 -19.06 22.95 6.47
C LEU A 337 -18.77 23.91 5.30
N PRO A 338 -18.87 25.25 5.44
CA PRO A 338 -18.51 26.17 4.34
C PRO A 338 -17.06 26.01 3.87
N ARG A 339 -16.15 25.63 4.77
CA ARG A 339 -14.74 25.35 4.44
C ARG A 339 -14.58 24.02 3.72
N LEU A 340 -15.29 22.98 4.17
CA LEU A 340 -15.30 21.69 3.50
C LEU A 340 -15.85 21.78 2.06
N MET A 341 -16.85 22.64 1.83
CA MET A 341 -17.40 22.87 0.48
C MET A 341 -16.42 23.55 -0.49
N LEU A 342 -15.33 24.15 -0.01
CA LEU A 342 -14.27 24.69 -0.86
C LEU A 342 -13.24 23.63 -1.29
N VAL A 343 -13.18 22.49 -0.61
CA VAL A 343 -12.23 21.41 -0.90
C VAL A 343 -12.33 20.95 -2.37
N PRO A 344 -13.53 20.66 -2.93
CA PRO A 344 -13.64 20.27 -4.33
C PRO A 344 -13.12 21.31 -5.32
N VAL A 345 -13.29 22.61 -5.02
CA VAL A 345 -12.79 23.70 -5.88
C VAL A 345 -11.28 23.62 -5.98
N TYR A 346 -10.58 23.48 -4.84
CA TYR A 346 -9.13 23.36 -4.82
C TYR A 346 -8.63 22.04 -5.40
N HIS A 347 -9.36 20.95 -5.17
CA HIS A 347 -9.04 19.64 -5.72
C HIS A 347 -9.04 19.63 -7.25
N CYS A 348 -9.99 20.34 -7.87
CA CYS A 348 -10.00 20.46 -9.33
C CYS A 348 -8.78 21.23 -9.86
N TRP A 349 -8.30 22.25 -9.14
CA TRP A 349 -7.07 22.97 -9.52
C TRP A 349 -5.84 22.08 -9.43
N HIS A 350 -5.80 21.19 -8.45
CA HIS A 350 -4.73 20.19 -8.31
C HIS A 350 -4.65 19.28 -9.54
N TYR A 351 -5.78 18.78 -10.07
CA TYR A 351 -5.76 17.96 -11.30
C TYR A 351 -5.09 18.66 -12.48
N PHE A 352 -5.33 19.96 -12.69
CA PHE A 352 -4.71 20.70 -13.81
C PHE A 352 -3.18 20.80 -13.68
N GLU A 353 -2.66 20.84 -12.46
CA GLU A 353 -1.23 20.88 -12.20
C GLU A 353 -0.62 19.48 -12.27
N LEU A 354 -1.28 18.49 -11.65
CA LEU A 354 -0.91 17.09 -11.71
C LEU A 354 -0.76 16.60 -13.15
N LEU A 355 -1.73 16.88 -14.03
CA LEU A 355 -1.67 16.45 -15.43
C LEU A 355 -0.45 17.00 -16.18
N LYS A 356 -0.03 18.23 -15.85
CA LYS A 356 1.18 18.83 -16.43
C LYS A 356 2.44 18.14 -15.91
N GLN A 357 2.48 17.82 -14.62
CA GLN A 357 3.60 17.10 -14.00
C GLN A 357 3.71 15.67 -14.54
N LEU A 358 2.60 14.92 -14.62
CA LEU A 358 2.55 13.59 -15.23
C LEU A 358 3.03 13.64 -16.68
N LYS A 359 2.61 14.63 -17.48
CA LYS A 359 3.06 14.79 -18.86
C LYS A 359 4.57 15.05 -18.96
N ALA A 360 5.14 15.82 -18.03
CA ALA A 360 6.57 16.13 -18.00
C ALA A 360 7.42 14.92 -17.59
N CYS A 361 6.91 14.08 -16.68
CA CYS A 361 7.62 12.92 -16.14
C CYS A 361 7.38 11.61 -16.91
N SER A 362 6.40 11.55 -17.82
CA SER A 362 6.06 10.32 -18.55
C SER A 362 7.19 9.92 -19.51
N GLU A 363 7.63 8.68 -19.47
CA GLU A 363 8.65 8.09 -20.34
C GLU A 363 8.05 7.53 -21.63
N GLU A 364 6.75 7.19 -21.62
CA GLU A 364 6.02 6.55 -22.70
C GLU A 364 5.27 7.54 -23.60
N GLN A 365 5.45 7.44 -24.92
CA GLN A 365 4.87 8.37 -25.89
C GLN A 365 3.33 8.28 -25.96
N GLU A 366 2.78 7.06 -25.88
CA GLU A 366 1.33 6.81 -25.91
C GLU A 366 0.64 7.49 -24.70
N ASP A 367 1.25 7.41 -23.51
CA ASP A 367 0.74 8.04 -22.30
C ASP A 367 0.80 9.58 -22.36
N ARG A 368 1.89 10.14 -22.91
CA ARG A 368 1.99 11.60 -23.15
C ARG A 368 0.89 12.11 -24.08
N GLU A 369 0.50 11.34 -25.08
CA GLU A 369 -0.56 11.71 -26.01
C GLU A 369 -1.92 11.72 -25.31
N CYS A 370 -2.26 10.70 -24.53
CA CYS A 370 -3.47 10.66 -23.70
C CYS A 370 -3.51 11.85 -22.72
N LEU A 371 -2.41 12.12 -22.01
CA LEU A 371 -2.31 13.26 -21.09
C LEU A 371 -2.50 14.59 -21.82
N ASN A 372 -1.95 14.74 -23.02
CA ASN A 372 -2.13 15.94 -23.81
C ASN A 372 -3.58 16.14 -24.26
N GLN A 373 -4.27 15.06 -24.64
CA GLN A 373 -5.70 15.08 -24.98
C GLN A 373 -6.56 15.44 -23.76
N ALA A 374 -6.30 14.84 -22.60
CA ALA A 374 -6.97 15.17 -21.34
C ALA A 374 -6.79 16.65 -20.96
N ILE A 375 -5.56 17.17 -21.01
CA ILE A 375 -5.28 18.60 -20.76
C ILE A 375 -6.06 19.48 -21.73
N THR A 376 -6.08 19.14 -23.02
CA THR A 376 -6.76 19.92 -24.07
C THR A 376 -8.27 19.95 -23.84
N ALA A 377 -8.88 18.81 -23.54
CA ALA A 377 -10.32 18.70 -23.24
C ALA A 377 -10.71 19.53 -22.01
N LEU A 378 -9.83 19.57 -20.99
CA LEU A 378 -10.07 20.32 -19.74
C LEU A 378 -9.72 21.82 -19.82
N MET A 379 -9.18 22.34 -20.93
CA MET A 379 -8.81 23.76 -21.05
C MET A 379 -10.02 24.69 -20.87
N ASN A 380 -11.19 24.30 -21.37
CA ASN A 380 -12.41 25.10 -21.24
C ASN A 380 -12.86 25.22 -19.78
N LEU A 381 -12.86 24.09 -19.06
CA LEU A 381 -13.15 24.03 -17.63
C LEU A 381 -12.15 24.87 -16.84
N GLN A 382 -10.84 24.69 -17.08
CA GLN A 382 -9.79 25.48 -16.43
C GLN A 382 -9.97 26.99 -16.68
N GLY A 383 -10.27 27.39 -17.91
CA GLY A 383 -10.54 28.78 -18.26
C GLY A 383 -11.80 29.33 -17.59
N SER A 384 -12.82 28.50 -17.41
CA SER A 384 -14.04 28.91 -16.70
C SER A 384 -13.81 29.05 -15.20
N MET A 385 -13.17 28.05 -14.57
CA MET A 385 -12.80 28.12 -13.16
C MET A 385 -11.90 29.31 -12.84
N ASP A 386 -10.96 29.66 -13.73
CA ASP A 386 -10.14 30.87 -13.59
C ASP A 386 -10.97 32.16 -13.62
N ARG A 387 -11.98 32.25 -14.50
CA ARG A 387 -12.91 33.39 -14.54
C ARG A 387 -13.75 33.48 -13.26
N ILE A 388 -14.35 32.37 -12.83
CA ILE A 388 -15.18 32.29 -11.61
C ILE A 388 -14.34 32.70 -10.40
N TYR A 389 -13.15 32.14 -10.27
CA TYR A 389 -12.25 32.43 -9.15
C TYR A 389 -11.82 33.91 -9.15
N LYS A 390 -11.48 34.49 -10.30
CA LYS A 390 -11.15 35.92 -10.43
C LYS A 390 -12.33 36.86 -10.15
N GLN A 391 -13.55 36.41 -10.44
CA GLN A 391 -14.76 37.20 -10.25
C GLN A 391 -15.17 37.31 -8.78
N TYR A 392 -15.00 36.25 -8.00
CA TYR A 392 -15.54 36.17 -6.63
C TYR A 392 -14.49 36.10 -5.51
N SER A 393 -13.20 35.85 -5.82
CA SER A 393 -12.13 35.84 -4.79
C SER A 393 -11.54 37.23 -4.55
N PRO A 394 -11.25 37.64 -3.29
CA PRO A 394 -10.52 38.87 -3.01
C PRO A 394 -9.09 38.83 -3.60
N ARG A 395 -8.61 39.99 -4.08
CA ARG A 395 -7.28 40.18 -4.72
C ARG A 395 -6.13 39.66 -3.83
N ARG A 396 -5.33 38.73 -4.37
CA ARG A 396 -4.12 38.16 -3.72
C ARG A 396 -2.94 39.14 -3.70
N ARG A 397 -2.03 38.97 -2.73
CA ARG A 397 -0.64 39.48 -2.84
C ARG A 397 0.18 38.49 -3.71
N PRO A 398 1.12 38.95 -4.55
CA PRO A 398 1.94 38.06 -5.35
C PRO A 398 2.85 37.19 -4.44
N GLY A 399 2.78 35.86 -4.57
CA GLY A 399 3.66 34.93 -3.86
C GLY A 399 3.00 34.03 -2.79
N ASP A 400 1.73 34.28 -2.43
CA ASP A 400 1.01 33.37 -1.52
C ASP A 400 0.56 32.10 -2.27
N PRO A 401 0.77 30.88 -1.71
CA PRO A 401 0.28 29.64 -2.30
C PRO A 401 -1.24 29.69 -2.46
N VAL A 402 -1.76 28.89 -3.42
CA VAL A 402 -3.17 28.89 -3.86
C VAL A 402 -4.17 28.77 -2.70
N CYS A 403 -3.74 28.24 -1.55
CA CYS A 403 -4.44 28.36 -0.29
C CYS A 403 -3.46 28.10 0.89
N PRO A 404 -3.53 28.85 2.00
CA PRO A 404 -2.84 28.47 3.24
C PRO A 404 -3.33 27.12 3.80
N PHE A 405 -4.61 26.79 3.56
CA PHE A 405 -5.31 25.61 4.09
C PHE A 405 -5.37 24.43 3.12
N TYR A 406 -5.03 24.62 1.83
CA TYR A 406 -4.88 23.54 0.84
C TYR A 406 -3.39 23.26 0.61
N ASN A 407 -2.62 23.11 1.70
CA ASN A 407 -1.27 22.57 1.68
C ASN A 407 -1.36 21.06 1.94
N ARG A 408 -1.82 20.29 0.94
CA ARG A 408 -1.85 18.81 1.00
C ARG A 408 -0.63 18.12 0.43
N GLN A 409 0.31 18.88 -0.15
CA GLN A 409 1.67 18.36 -0.28
C GLN A 409 2.10 17.92 1.12
N LEU A 410 2.31 16.61 1.27
CA LEU A 410 2.92 15.99 2.43
C LEU A 410 4.07 16.90 2.87
N ARG A 411 3.81 17.76 3.86
CA ARG A 411 4.90 18.37 4.59
C ARG A 411 5.50 17.18 5.28
N SER A 412 6.62 16.70 4.74
CA SER A 412 7.50 15.80 5.46
C SER A 412 7.49 16.27 6.90
N LYS A 413 7.21 15.37 7.85
CA LYS A 413 7.11 15.67 9.28
C LYS A 413 8.26 16.61 9.73
N HIS A 414 9.43 16.46 9.10
CA HIS A 414 10.58 17.35 9.20
C HIS A 414 10.34 18.83 8.86
N LEU A 415 9.63 19.18 7.79
CA LEU A 415 9.35 20.58 7.43
C LEU A 415 8.37 21.23 8.42
N ALA A 416 7.39 20.46 8.91
CA ALA A 416 6.48 20.90 9.98
C ALA A 416 7.26 21.17 11.27
N ILE A 417 8.13 20.24 11.70
CA ILE A 417 8.98 20.39 12.88
C ILE A 417 9.96 21.58 12.72
N LYS A 418 10.57 21.75 11.55
CA LYS A 418 11.44 22.91 11.27
C LYS A 418 10.68 24.23 11.48
N LYS A 419 9.46 24.34 10.96
CA LYS A 419 8.61 25.52 11.14
C LYS A 419 8.23 25.73 12.61
N MET A 420 7.94 24.67 13.35
CA MET A 420 7.63 24.75 14.79
C MET A 420 8.82 25.23 15.62
N ASN A 421 10.01 24.69 15.35
CA ASN A 421 11.26 25.10 16.00
C ASN A 421 11.60 26.57 15.69
N GLU A 422 11.36 27.00 14.45
CA GLU A 422 11.54 28.40 14.05
C GLU A 422 10.57 29.34 14.81
N ILE A 423 9.28 28.98 14.89
CA ILE A 423 8.30 29.77 15.63
C ILE A 423 8.65 29.83 17.12
N GLN A 424 9.05 28.72 17.74
CA GLN A 424 9.45 28.70 19.15
C GLN A 424 10.69 29.58 19.39
N LYS A 425 11.68 29.55 18.50
CA LYS A 425 12.87 30.39 18.58
C LYS A 425 12.56 31.88 18.43
N ASN A 426 11.50 32.23 17.70
CA ASN A 426 11.05 33.61 17.47
C ASN A 426 10.18 34.16 18.62
N ILE A 427 9.94 33.38 19.68
CA ILE A 427 9.16 33.78 20.86
C ILE A 427 10.07 33.93 22.08
N ASP A 428 10.15 35.15 22.62
CA ASP A 428 10.87 35.48 23.85
C ASP A 428 10.10 35.04 25.10
N GLY A 429 10.81 34.45 26.07
CA GLY A 429 10.25 34.00 27.35
C GLY A 429 9.37 32.76 27.27
N TRP A 430 9.78 31.75 26.50
CA TRP A 430 9.09 30.46 26.43
C TRP A 430 9.09 29.71 27.78
N GLU A 431 7.92 29.25 28.23
CA GLU A 431 7.75 28.52 29.50
C GLU A 431 7.02 27.18 29.30
N GLY A 432 7.75 26.07 29.48
CA GLY A 432 7.22 24.70 29.39
C GLY A 432 7.97 23.82 28.40
N LYS A 433 7.37 22.67 28.07
CA LYS A 433 7.86 21.70 27.06
C LYS A 433 7.94 22.34 25.68
N ASP A 434 8.80 21.82 24.81
CA ASP A 434 8.94 22.30 23.42
C ASP A 434 7.65 22.06 22.63
N ILE A 435 7.37 22.91 21.63
CA ILE A 435 6.16 22.81 20.81
C ILE A 435 6.10 21.43 20.13
N GLY A 436 7.23 20.92 19.63
CA GLY A 436 7.32 19.59 19.00
C GLY A 436 7.04 18.40 19.92
N GLN A 437 6.98 18.58 21.25
CA GLN A 437 6.65 17.51 22.20
C GLN A 437 5.15 17.36 22.43
N CYS A 438 4.34 18.33 22.00
CA CYS A 438 2.90 18.34 22.28
C CYS A 438 2.03 18.70 21.06
N CYS A 439 2.66 19.04 19.93
CA CYS A 439 2.02 19.37 18.68
C CYS A 439 2.72 18.65 17.53
N ASN A 440 2.01 18.36 16.45
CA ASN A 440 2.55 17.79 15.22
C ASN A 440 2.39 18.71 14.01
N GLU A 441 1.46 19.66 14.08
CA GLU A 441 1.07 20.48 12.92
C GLU A 441 0.86 21.96 13.30
N PHE A 442 1.33 22.84 12.43
CA PHE A 442 1.01 24.27 12.45
C PHE A 442 -0.21 24.54 11.56
N ILE A 443 -1.27 25.11 12.13
CA ILE A 443 -2.56 25.30 11.47
C ILE A 443 -2.65 26.70 10.86
N MET A 444 -2.52 27.74 11.68
CA MET A 444 -2.67 29.13 11.22
C MET A 444 -1.99 30.14 12.16
N GLU A 445 -1.72 31.34 11.63
CA GLU A 445 -1.27 32.50 12.41
C GLU A 445 -2.07 33.74 12.04
N GLY A 446 -2.20 34.67 12.98
CA GLY A 446 -2.86 35.94 12.71
C GLY A 446 -3.07 36.82 13.94
N PRO A 447 -3.45 38.08 13.73
CA PRO A 447 -3.74 39.01 14.81
C PRO A 447 -5.13 38.78 15.42
N LEU A 448 -5.23 38.80 16.75
CA LEU A 448 -6.49 38.82 17.49
C LEU A 448 -6.41 39.81 18.67
N THR A 449 -7.52 40.50 18.94
CA THR A 449 -7.63 41.44 20.06
C THR A 449 -8.26 40.75 21.25
N ARG A 450 -7.51 40.59 22.35
CA ARG A 450 -8.08 40.13 23.62
C ARG A 450 -8.85 41.26 24.28
N ILE A 451 -10.12 41.03 24.60
CA ILE A 451 -10.96 42.00 25.32
C ILE A 451 -10.36 42.22 26.72
N GLY A 452 -10.08 43.48 27.06
CA GLY A 452 -9.36 43.87 28.28
C GLY A 452 -7.83 44.00 28.15
N ALA A 453 -7.23 43.65 26.99
CA ALA A 453 -5.80 43.83 26.75
C ALA A 453 -5.48 45.17 26.08
N LYS A 454 -4.38 45.82 26.48
CA LYS A 454 -3.94 47.12 25.93
C LYS A 454 -3.40 47.08 24.49
N HIS A 455 -3.04 45.91 23.98
CA HIS A 455 -2.43 45.74 22.65
C HIS A 455 -2.95 44.47 21.99
N GLU A 456 -3.06 44.52 20.67
CA GLU A 456 -3.30 43.36 19.80
C GLU A 456 -2.27 42.25 20.06
N ARG A 457 -2.73 40.99 19.99
CA ARG A 457 -1.90 39.81 20.16
C ARG A 457 -1.73 39.13 18.82
N HIS A 458 -0.51 38.69 18.52
CA HIS A 458 -0.27 37.78 17.41
C HIS A 458 -0.43 36.35 17.93
N ILE A 459 -1.27 35.55 17.27
CA ILE A 459 -1.62 34.21 17.71
C ILE A 459 -1.05 33.18 16.75
N PHE A 460 -0.39 32.16 17.29
CA PHE A 460 0.03 30.97 16.56
C PHE A 460 -0.84 29.78 17.02
N LEU A 461 -1.51 29.13 16.07
CA LEU A 461 -2.36 27.97 16.33
C LEU A 461 -1.71 26.69 15.81
N PHE A 462 -1.60 25.72 16.70
CA PHE A 462 -1.15 24.35 16.47
C PHE A 462 -2.28 23.37 16.80
N ASP A 463 -2.12 22.11 16.44
CA ASP A 463 -3.04 21.02 16.77
C ASP A 463 -3.24 20.80 18.28
N GLY A 464 -2.20 20.97 19.10
CA GLY A 464 -2.30 20.82 20.56
C GLY A 464 -2.41 22.13 21.35
N LEU A 465 -1.97 23.25 20.77
CA LEU A 465 -1.70 24.49 21.48
C LEU A 465 -2.14 25.74 20.71
N MET A 466 -2.66 26.74 21.44
CA MET A 466 -2.81 28.10 20.94
C MET A 466 -1.93 29.05 21.75
N ILE A 467 -1.05 29.78 21.06
CA ILE A 467 -0.03 30.63 21.66
C ILE A 467 -0.36 32.08 21.40
N SER A 468 -0.48 32.89 22.45
CA SER A 468 -0.74 34.33 22.36
C SER A 468 0.52 35.13 22.66
N CYS A 469 0.96 35.92 21.69
CA CYS A 469 2.18 36.70 21.74
C CYS A 469 1.93 38.21 21.61
N LYS A 470 2.76 39.02 22.26
CA LYS A 470 2.85 40.46 22.00
C LYS A 470 3.92 40.70 20.92
N PRO A 471 3.60 41.36 19.79
CA PRO A 471 4.60 41.73 18.79
C PRO A 471 5.52 42.84 19.33
N ASN A 472 6.82 42.68 19.15
CA ASN A 472 7.86 43.64 19.56
C ASN A 472 8.42 44.39 18.33
N HIS A 473 7.55 45.02 17.54
CA HIS A 473 7.98 45.83 16.40
C HIS A 473 8.51 47.20 16.88
N GLY A 474 9.78 47.50 16.60
CA GLY A 474 10.33 48.86 16.67
C GLY A 474 10.89 49.37 18.01
N GLN A 475 11.07 48.53 19.04
CA GLN A 475 11.77 48.96 20.26
C GLN A 475 13.29 48.82 20.09
N THR A 476 14.03 49.93 20.25
CA THR A 476 15.51 49.96 20.25
C THR A 476 16.02 49.07 21.39
N ARG A 477 16.57 47.90 21.06
CA ARG A 477 17.01 46.92 22.06
C ARG A 477 18.46 47.19 22.48
N LEU A 478 18.74 47.01 23.77
CA LEU A 478 20.10 47.03 24.32
C LEU A 478 20.91 45.84 23.77
N PRO A 479 22.21 46.01 23.46
CA PRO A 479 23.05 44.91 22.99
C PRO A 479 23.13 43.80 24.05
N GLY A 480 22.76 42.58 23.68
CA GLY A 480 22.74 41.38 24.55
C GLY A 480 21.36 40.81 24.88
N TYR A 481 20.26 41.47 24.50
CA TYR A 481 18.90 40.92 24.65
C TYR A 481 18.44 40.13 23.41
N SER A 482 17.55 39.14 23.62
CA SER A 482 16.97 38.27 22.58
C SER A 482 16.49 39.06 21.36
N SER A 483 16.78 38.58 20.15
CA SER A 483 16.34 39.17 18.88
C SER A 483 14.94 38.74 18.46
N ALA A 484 14.23 37.97 19.30
CA ALA A 484 12.91 37.43 19.00
C ALA A 484 11.85 38.51 18.72
N GLU A 485 11.09 38.33 17.65
CA GLU A 485 10.06 39.28 17.18
C GLU A 485 8.83 39.33 18.09
N TYR A 486 8.57 38.26 18.82
CA TYR A 486 7.39 38.07 19.64
C TYR A 486 7.78 37.84 21.10
N ARG A 487 6.91 38.25 22.04
CA ARG A 487 7.03 37.89 23.47
C ARG A 487 5.82 37.09 23.91
N LEU A 488 6.06 35.93 24.53
CA LEU A 488 4.99 35.08 25.05
C LEU A 488 4.15 35.83 26.10
N LYS A 489 2.83 35.68 26.02
CA LYS A 489 1.89 36.16 27.05
C LYS A 489 1.09 35.04 27.65
N GLU A 490 0.47 34.21 26.82
CA GLU A 490 -0.41 33.14 27.29
C GLU A 490 -0.28 31.92 26.38
N LYS A 491 -0.44 30.72 26.97
CA LYS A 491 -0.58 29.46 26.24
C LYS A 491 -1.89 28.81 26.63
N PHE A 492 -2.59 28.28 25.63
CA PHE A 492 -3.83 27.54 25.83
C PHE A 492 -3.64 26.13 25.30
N VAL A 493 -3.90 25.15 26.15
CA VAL A 493 -3.93 23.75 25.73
C VAL A 493 -5.32 23.49 25.17
N MET A 494 -5.41 23.24 23.86
CA MET A 494 -6.68 23.20 23.11
C MET A 494 -7.63 22.07 23.55
N ARG A 495 -7.18 21.15 24.40
CA ARG A 495 -7.99 20.11 25.05
C ARG A 495 -8.74 20.58 26.30
N LYS A 496 -8.22 21.59 27.02
CA LYS A 496 -8.79 22.07 28.29
C LYS A 496 -9.74 23.26 28.11
N VAL A 497 -10.07 23.60 26.86
CA VAL A 497 -10.78 24.82 26.48
C VAL A 497 -12.00 24.48 25.64
N GLN A 498 -13.17 24.96 26.08
CA GLN A 498 -14.39 24.97 25.29
C GLN A 498 -14.47 26.27 24.50
N ILE A 499 -14.81 26.17 23.22
CA ILE A 499 -14.92 27.31 22.31
C ILE A 499 -16.40 27.66 22.16
N CYS A 500 -16.78 28.87 22.56
CA CYS A 500 -18.15 29.36 22.45
C CYS A 500 -18.21 30.56 21.51
N ASP A 501 -19.09 30.50 20.51
CA ASP A 501 -19.39 31.67 19.67
C ASP A 501 -20.11 32.75 20.51
N LYS A 502 -19.67 34.01 20.40
CA LYS A 502 -20.36 35.15 21.01
C LYS A 502 -21.08 35.96 19.93
N GLU A 503 -22.35 36.25 20.19
CA GLU A 503 -23.13 37.16 19.38
C GLU A 503 -22.60 38.59 19.49
N ASP A 504 -22.75 39.36 18.41
CA ASP A 504 -22.24 40.73 18.36
C ASP A 504 -23.06 41.64 19.28
N THR A 505 -22.37 42.33 20.18
CA THR A 505 -22.93 43.34 21.09
C THR A 505 -22.38 44.72 20.77
N CYS A 506 -22.88 45.77 21.44
CA CYS A 506 -22.39 47.14 21.25
C CYS A 506 -20.90 47.30 21.61
N GLU A 507 -20.35 46.41 22.44
CA GLU A 507 -18.97 46.48 22.96
C GLU A 507 -18.03 45.43 22.35
N CYS A 508 -18.55 44.32 21.84
CA CYS A 508 -17.76 43.23 21.25
C CYS A 508 -18.39 42.78 19.92
N ARG A 509 -17.65 42.93 18.82
CA ARG A 509 -18.02 42.41 17.50
C ARG A 509 -17.00 41.39 17.02
N HIS A 510 -17.47 40.39 16.29
CA HIS A 510 -16.65 39.32 15.74
C HIS A 510 -15.82 38.61 16.83
N ALA A 511 -16.44 38.33 17.98
CA ALA A 511 -15.78 37.71 19.11
C ALA A 511 -16.12 36.23 19.30
N PHE A 512 -15.21 35.50 19.94
CA PHE A 512 -15.42 34.14 20.47
C PHE A 512 -14.80 34.02 21.86
N GLU A 513 -15.37 33.14 22.68
CA GLU A 513 -14.96 32.92 24.05
C GLU A 513 -14.26 31.56 24.20
N LEU A 514 -13.17 31.56 24.95
CA LEU A 514 -12.44 30.38 25.37
C LEU A 514 -12.68 30.17 26.86
N VAL A 515 -13.41 29.12 27.21
CA VAL A 515 -13.74 28.77 28.60
C VAL A 515 -12.83 27.64 29.06
N SER A 516 -12.02 27.89 30.10
CA SER A 516 -11.21 26.84 30.74
C SER A 516 -12.07 25.97 31.67
N LYS A 517 -11.65 24.72 31.95
CA LYS A 517 -12.28 23.84 32.95
C LYS A 517 -12.35 24.48 34.36
N ASP A 518 -11.52 25.48 34.65
CA ASP A 518 -11.52 26.25 35.92
C ASP A 518 -12.41 27.52 35.88
N GLU A 519 -13.37 27.59 34.95
CA GLU A 519 -14.33 28.71 34.74
C GLU A 519 -13.74 30.09 34.39
N ASN A 520 -12.42 30.21 34.21
CA ASN A 520 -11.83 31.42 33.64
C ASN A 520 -12.15 31.52 32.14
N SER A 521 -12.92 32.54 31.75
CA SER A 521 -13.26 32.79 30.35
C SER A 521 -12.46 33.95 29.75
N ILE A 522 -11.98 33.77 28.52
CA ILE A 522 -11.21 34.77 27.78
C ILE A 522 -11.86 35.01 26.43
N ILE A 523 -12.10 36.28 26.12
CA ILE A 523 -12.77 36.69 24.87
C ILE A 523 -11.73 37.26 23.91
N PHE A 524 -11.70 36.70 22.69
CA PHE A 524 -10.92 37.19 21.57
C PHE A 524 -11.84 37.78 20.51
N ALA A 525 -11.47 38.92 19.94
CA ALA A 525 -12.18 39.59 18.85
C ALA A 525 -11.29 39.70 17.60
N ALA A 526 -11.86 39.35 16.45
CA ALA A 526 -11.23 39.48 15.13
C ALA A 526 -11.56 40.83 14.48
N LYS A 527 -10.80 41.25 13.46
CA LYS A 527 -11.03 42.55 12.79
C LYS A 527 -12.27 42.51 11.89
N SER A 528 -12.58 41.35 11.32
CA SER A 528 -13.71 41.16 10.43
C SER A 528 -14.45 39.84 10.72
N ALA A 529 -15.69 39.75 10.24
CA ALA A 529 -16.46 38.50 10.27
C ALA A 529 -15.76 37.37 9.50
N GLU A 530 -15.05 37.69 8.41
CA GLU A 530 -14.25 36.73 7.64
C GLU A 530 -13.12 36.16 8.50
N GLU A 531 -12.32 37.02 9.16
CA GLU A 531 -11.27 36.55 10.06
C GLU A 531 -11.83 35.71 11.23
N LYS A 532 -12.97 36.12 11.83
CA LYS A 532 -13.66 35.31 12.84
C LYS A 532 -14.03 33.94 12.29
N ASN A 533 -14.61 33.87 11.09
CA ASN A 533 -14.98 32.59 10.48
C ASN A 533 -13.75 31.72 10.23
N ASN A 534 -12.60 32.29 9.86
CA ASN A 534 -11.35 31.55 9.64
C ASN A 534 -10.84 30.94 10.95
N TRP A 535 -10.80 31.74 12.02
CA TRP A 535 -10.41 31.29 13.35
C TRP A 535 -11.38 30.24 13.90
N MET A 536 -12.68 30.51 13.84
CA MET A 536 -13.70 29.56 14.30
C MET A 536 -13.66 28.27 13.51
N ALA A 537 -13.49 28.30 12.18
CA ALA A 537 -13.37 27.10 11.38
C ALA A 537 -12.18 26.23 11.83
N ALA A 538 -11.00 26.83 12.03
CA ALA A 538 -9.81 26.09 12.47
C ALA A 538 -9.96 25.52 13.90
N LEU A 539 -10.46 26.34 14.83
CA LEU A 539 -10.62 25.97 16.23
C LEU A 539 -11.70 24.88 16.42
N ILE A 540 -12.84 25.01 15.74
CA ILE A 540 -13.94 24.04 15.76
C ILE A 540 -13.53 22.76 15.01
N SER A 541 -12.87 22.85 13.86
CA SER A 541 -12.34 21.66 13.18
C SER A 541 -11.41 20.88 14.10
N LEU A 542 -10.49 21.55 14.79
CA LEU A 542 -9.58 20.90 15.72
C LEU A 542 -10.30 20.25 16.92
N HIS A 543 -11.39 20.84 17.39
CA HIS A 543 -12.14 20.32 18.53
C HIS A 543 -13.05 19.15 18.15
N TYR A 544 -13.70 19.21 17.00
CA TYR A 544 -14.73 18.25 16.60
C TYR A 544 -14.31 17.26 15.51
N ARG A 545 -13.08 17.32 14.98
CA ARG A 545 -12.58 16.39 13.95
C ARG A 545 -12.76 14.93 14.35
N SER A 546 -12.31 14.56 15.56
CA SER A 546 -12.47 13.19 16.07
C SER A 546 -13.94 12.77 16.15
N THR A 547 -14.82 13.64 16.65
CA THR A 547 -16.26 13.38 16.71
C THR A 547 -16.85 13.15 15.33
N LEU A 548 -16.52 14.00 14.36
CA LEU A 548 -16.98 13.89 12.98
C LEU A 548 -16.47 12.61 12.30
N ASP A 549 -15.18 12.27 12.50
CA ASP A 549 -14.59 11.03 11.99
C ASP A 549 -15.27 9.78 12.55
N ARG A 550 -15.57 9.75 13.86
CA ARG A 550 -16.32 8.64 14.46
C ARG A 550 -17.77 8.56 13.96
N MET A 551 -18.44 9.70 13.78
CA MET A 551 -19.78 9.74 13.19
C MET A 551 -19.77 9.16 11.78
N LEU A 552 -18.81 9.56 10.95
CA LEU A 552 -18.66 9.04 9.60
C LEU A 552 -18.41 7.53 9.62
N ASP A 553 -17.46 7.07 10.41
CA ASP A 553 -17.13 5.64 10.53
C ASP A 553 -18.34 4.80 10.99
N SER A 554 -19.15 5.32 11.93
CA SER A 554 -20.37 4.66 12.38
C SER A 554 -21.41 4.56 11.26
N VAL A 555 -21.55 5.59 10.43
CA VAL A 555 -22.48 5.59 9.29
C VAL A 555 -22.02 4.60 8.23
N LEU A 556 -20.73 4.63 7.87
CA LEU A 556 -20.15 3.71 6.88
C LEU A 556 -20.30 2.23 7.32
N LEU A 557 -20.02 1.94 8.59
CA LEU A 557 -20.18 0.59 9.14
C LEU A 557 -21.64 0.14 9.14
N LYS A 558 -22.57 1.06 9.43
CA LYS A 558 -24.00 0.76 9.39
C LYS A 558 -24.46 0.44 7.97
N GLU A 559 -24.06 1.24 6.97
CA GLU A 559 -24.35 0.97 5.56
C GLU A 559 -23.80 -0.38 5.10
N GLU A 560 -22.58 -0.73 5.50
CA GLU A 560 -21.98 -2.03 5.20
C GLU A 560 -22.76 -3.20 5.82
N ASN A 561 -23.27 -3.03 7.04
CA ASN A 561 -24.06 -4.04 7.73
C ASN A 561 -25.49 -4.17 7.19
N ASP A 562 -26.11 -3.05 6.81
CA ASP A 562 -27.48 -3.01 6.28
C ASP A 562 -27.55 -3.59 4.85
N GLN A 563 -26.46 -3.51 4.08
CA GLN A 563 -26.35 -4.02 2.71
C GLN A 563 -25.10 -4.89 2.51
N PRO A 564 -25.06 -6.13 3.05
CA PRO A 564 -23.93 -7.03 2.85
C PRO A 564 -23.82 -7.48 1.38
N LEU A 565 -22.59 -7.56 0.87
CA LEU A 565 -22.31 -8.02 -0.49
C LEU A 565 -22.85 -9.45 -0.68
N ARG A 566 -23.81 -9.62 -1.59
CA ARG A 566 -24.42 -10.93 -1.88
C ARG A 566 -23.63 -11.63 -2.96
N LEU A 567 -23.12 -12.82 -2.64
CA LEU A 567 -22.42 -13.68 -3.58
C LEU A 567 -23.37 -14.75 -4.14
N PRO A 568 -23.10 -15.28 -5.34
CA PRO A 568 -23.87 -16.38 -5.92
C PRO A 568 -23.84 -17.65 -5.06
N SER A 569 -24.82 -18.53 -5.26
CA SER A 569 -24.84 -19.84 -4.57
C SER A 569 -23.58 -20.66 -4.92
N PRO A 570 -22.95 -21.35 -3.96
CA PRO A 570 -21.84 -22.26 -4.21
C PRO A 570 -22.15 -23.38 -5.22
N ASP A 571 -23.42 -23.74 -5.38
CA ASP A 571 -23.87 -24.77 -6.34
C ASP A 571 -23.76 -24.30 -7.80
N VAL A 572 -23.90 -22.99 -8.03
CA VAL A 572 -23.84 -22.37 -9.37
C VAL A 572 -22.43 -21.84 -9.65
N TYR A 573 -21.73 -21.37 -8.61
CA TYR A 573 -20.40 -20.77 -8.75
C TYR A 573 -19.46 -21.29 -7.65
N ARG A 574 -18.64 -22.29 -7.98
CA ARG A 574 -17.80 -23.03 -7.02
C ARG A 574 -16.70 -22.22 -6.33
N PHE A 575 -16.37 -21.05 -6.85
CA PHE A 575 -15.36 -20.15 -6.25
C PHE A 575 -15.89 -19.32 -5.07
N VAL A 576 -17.14 -19.54 -4.63
CA VAL A 576 -17.76 -18.90 -3.45
C VAL A 576 -17.77 -19.85 -2.24
N VAL A 577 -17.37 -21.11 -2.42
CA VAL A 577 -17.26 -22.07 -1.32
C VAL A 577 -16.39 -21.47 -0.22
N LYS A 578 -16.86 -21.43 1.02
CA LYS A 578 -16.12 -20.78 2.12
C LYS A 578 -14.77 -21.44 2.37
N ASP A 579 -13.81 -20.63 2.79
CA ASP A 579 -12.50 -21.11 3.22
C ASP A 579 -12.62 -22.06 4.40
N SER A 580 -11.85 -23.15 4.35
CA SER A 580 -11.71 -24.10 5.43
C SER A 580 -10.35 -24.78 5.33
N GLU A 581 -9.89 -25.37 6.44
CA GLU A 581 -8.64 -26.15 6.45
C GLU A 581 -8.64 -27.35 5.49
N GLU A 582 -9.81 -27.73 4.96
CA GLU A 582 -9.98 -28.81 3.98
C GLU A 582 -9.77 -28.35 2.53
N ASN A 583 -9.76 -27.05 2.26
CA ASN A 583 -9.67 -26.50 0.90
C ASN A 583 -8.54 -25.47 0.71
N ILE A 584 -8.12 -24.77 1.76
CA ILE A 584 -7.00 -23.81 1.72
C ILE A 584 -6.29 -23.76 3.08
N VAL A 585 -4.97 -23.53 3.03
CA VAL A 585 -4.09 -23.37 4.20
C VAL A 585 -3.16 -22.20 3.94
N PHE A 586 -3.08 -21.29 4.91
CA PHE A 586 -2.17 -20.13 4.90
C PHE A 586 -0.90 -20.42 5.73
N GLU A 587 0.12 -19.57 5.59
CA GLU A 587 1.32 -19.64 6.44
C GLU A 587 1.20 -18.71 7.66
N ASP A 588 1.34 -19.27 8.86
CA ASP A 588 1.13 -18.55 10.12
C ASP A 588 2.28 -17.56 10.47
N ASN A 589 3.48 -17.73 9.87
CA ASN A 589 4.71 -17.02 10.25
C ASN A 589 5.25 -16.04 9.20
N LEU A 590 4.58 -15.92 8.04
CA LEU A 590 5.02 -15.08 6.93
C LEU A 590 3.81 -14.28 6.41
N GLN A 591 3.52 -13.15 7.04
CA GLN A 591 2.70 -12.12 6.40
C GLN A 591 3.61 -11.35 5.44
N SER A 592 3.11 -11.05 4.23
CA SER A 592 3.87 -10.17 3.33
C SER A 592 4.09 -8.81 4.01
N ARG A 593 5.11 -8.05 3.57
CA ARG A 593 5.27 -6.64 3.97
C ARG A 593 4.01 -5.79 3.68
N SER A 594 3.06 -6.30 2.89
CA SER A 594 1.81 -5.64 2.52
C SER A 594 0.57 -6.14 3.28
N GLY A 595 0.71 -7.07 4.23
CA GLY A 595 -0.42 -7.64 4.99
C GLY A 595 -1.28 -8.65 4.21
N ILE A 596 -0.80 -9.14 3.05
CA ILE A 596 -1.53 -10.09 2.19
C ILE A 596 -1.32 -11.53 2.70
N PRO A 597 -2.37 -12.35 2.82
CA PRO A 597 -2.25 -13.76 3.23
C PRO A 597 -1.42 -14.60 2.25
N ILE A 598 -0.35 -15.23 2.74
CA ILE A 598 0.49 -16.13 1.93
C ILE A 598 -0.06 -17.56 1.99
N ILE A 599 -0.33 -18.14 0.82
CA ILE A 599 -0.88 -19.49 0.71
C ILE A 599 0.21 -20.54 0.86
N LYS A 600 0.00 -21.48 1.79
CA LYS A 600 0.82 -22.67 1.96
C LYS A 600 0.41 -23.78 1.01
N GLY A 601 -0.90 -23.99 0.87
CA GLY A 601 -1.47 -24.94 -0.08
C GLY A 601 -2.99 -24.86 -0.17
N GLY A 602 -3.57 -25.45 -1.21
CA GLY A 602 -5.01 -25.42 -1.46
C GLY A 602 -5.43 -26.26 -2.66
N THR A 603 -6.73 -26.36 -2.90
CA THR A 603 -7.26 -26.95 -4.14
C THR A 603 -7.01 -26.03 -5.33
N VAL A 604 -7.01 -26.55 -6.56
CA VAL A 604 -6.84 -25.72 -7.79
C VAL A 604 -7.87 -24.58 -7.82
N VAL A 605 -9.13 -24.87 -7.44
CA VAL A 605 -10.22 -23.89 -7.37
C VAL A 605 -9.87 -22.75 -6.42
N LYS A 606 -9.38 -23.06 -5.21
CA LYS A 606 -8.97 -22.05 -4.22
C LYS A 606 -7.72 -21.28 -4.64
N LEU A 607 -6.77 -21.92 -5.31
CA LEU A 607 -5.61 -21.23 -5.86
C LEU A 607 -6.02 -20.22 -6.95
N ILE A 608 -6.97 -20.57 -7.84
CA ILE A 608 -7.48 -19.66 -8.88
C ILE A 608 -8.35 -18.54 -8.28
N GLU A 609 -9.15 -18.84 -7.25
CA GLU A 609 -9.88 -17.82 -6.50
C GLU A 609 -8.93 -16.79 -5.91
N ARG A 610 -7.81 -17.23 -5.32
CA ARG A 610 -6.80 -16.33 -4.73
C ARG A 610 -5.92 -15.65 -5.77
N LEU A 611 -5.71 -16.28 -6.92
CA LEU A 611 -5.07 -15.68 -8.10
C LEU A 611 -5.84 -14.45 -8.60
N THR A 612 -7.16 -14.47 -8.41
CA THR A 612 -8.10 -13.47 -8.92
C THR A 612 -9.02 -13.01 -7.79
N TYR A 613 -8.44 -12.73 -6.63
CA TYR A 613 -9.21 -12.41 -5.43
C TYR A 613 -9.76 -10.99 -5.51
N HIS A 614 -11.02 -10.78 -5.14
CA HIS A 614 -11.67 -9.48 -5.32
C HIS A 614 -11.12 -8.38 -4.39
N MET A 615 -10.61 -8.74 -3.20
CA MET A 615 -10.20 -7.78 -2.17
C MET A 615 -8.77 -7.24 -2.35
N TYR A 616 -7.86 -8.01 -2.94
CA TYR A 616 -6.44 -7.64 -3.06
C TYR A 616 -5.77 -8.35 -4.22
N ALA A 617 -4.75 -7.71 -4.79
CA ALA A 617 -3.92 -8.27 -5.86
C ALA A 617 -2.62 -8.82 -5.31
N ASP A 618 -2.11 -9.89 -5.91
CA ASP A 618 -0.79 -10.43 -5.59
C ASP A 618 0.00 -10.74 -6.87
N PRO A 619 0.76 -9.76 -7.40
CA PRO A 619 1.58 -9.94 -8.60
C PRO A 619 2.62 -11.06 -8.44
N ASN A 620 3.17 -11.23 -7.23
CA ASN A 620 4.13 -12.30 -6.94
C ASN A 620 3.47 -13.67 -7.02
N PHE A 621 2.22 -13.79 -6.55
CA PHE A 621 1.45 -15.01 -6.70
C PHE A 621 1.12 -15.30 -8.17
N VAL A 622 0.77 -14.30 -8.98
CA VAL A 622 0.55 -14.47 -10.43
C VAL A 622 1.80 -15.02 -11.13
N ARG A 623 2.96 -14.40 -10.90
CA ARG A 623 4.25 -14.83 -11.48
C ARG A 623 4.60 -16.26 -11.03
N THR A 624 4.49 -16.55 -9.74
CA THR A 624 4.77 -17.87 -9.17
C THR A 624 3.83 -18.94 -9.73
N PHE A 625 2.53 -18.63 -9.80
CA PHE A 625 1.51 -19.54 -10.31
C PHE A 625 1.75 -19.85 -11.80
N LEU A 626 1.87 -18.83 -12.65
CA LEU A 626 2.07 -19.02 -14.10
C LEU A 626 3.39 -19.73 -14.44
N THR A 627 4.41 -19.57 -13.60
CA THR A 627 5.67 -20.30 -13.72
C THR A 627 5.52 -21.78 -13.40
N THR A 628 4.74 -22.14 -12.37
CA THR A 628 4.78 -23.47 -11.75
C THR A 628 3.52 -24.33 -11.90
N TYR A 629 2.41 -23.77 -12.41
CA TYR A 629 1.10 -24.44 -12.42
C TYR A 629 1.09 -25.76 -13.19
N ARG A 630 1.94 -25.90 -14.21
CA ARG A 630 2.06 -27.10 -15.06
C ARG A 630 2.39 -28.37 -14.26
N SER A 631 2.93 -28.22 -13.06
CA SER A 631 3.19 -29.34 -12.14
C SER A 631 1.91 -29.95 -11.53
N PHE A 632 0.78 -29.24 -11.55
CA PHE A 632 -0.47 -29.68 -10.91
C PHE A 632 -1.75 -29.40 -11.72
N CYS A 633 -1.70 -28.60 -12.78
CA CYS A 633 -2.84 -28.26 -13.64
C CYS A 633 -2.38 -28.15 -15.10
N LYS A 634 -3.16 -28.70 -16.04
CA LYS A 634 -2.83 -28.62 -17.48
C LYS A 634 -3.20 -27.24 -18.06
N PRO A 635 -2.52 -26.75 -19.13
CA PRO A 635 -2.86 -25.48 -19.78
C PRO A 635 -4.33 -25.37 -20.22
N GLN A 636 -4.86 -26.41 -20.87
CA GLN A 636 -6.27 -26.45 -21.31
C GLN A 636 -7.27 -26.41 -20.15
N GLU A 637 -6.92 -27.02 -19.02
CA GLU A 637 -7.73 -27.03 -17.81
C GLU A 637 -7.68 -25.66 -17.11
N LEU A 638 -6.50 -25.04 -17.03
CA LEU A 638 -6.33 -23.69 -16.50
C LEU A 638 -7.17 -22.67 -17.28
N LEU A 639 -7.12 -22.71 -18.62
CA LEU A 639 -7.94 -21.82 -19.46
C LEU A 639 -9.43 -22.01 -19.17
N SER A 640 -9.89 -23.27 -19.05
CA SER A 640 -11.29 -23.56 -18.78
C SER A 640 -11.73 -23.06 -17.40
N LEU A 641 -10.88 -23.21 -16.37
CA LEU A 641 -11.13 -22.73 -15.02
C LEU A 641 -11.14 -21.19 -14.92
N LEU A 642 -10.27 -20.51 -15.66
CA LEU A 642 -10.24 -19.04 -15.72
C LEU A 642 -11.47 -18.47 -16.45
N ILE A 643 -11.92 -19.12 -17.53
CA ILE A 643 -13.17 -18.75 -18.21
C ILE A 643 -14.37 -18.93 -17.27
N GLU A 644 -14.45 -20.05 -16.56
CA GLU A 644 -15.51 -20.26 -15.57
C GLU A 644 -15.46 -19.22 -14.44
N ARG A 645 -14.26 -18.87 -13.96
CA ARG A 645 -14.09 -17.80 -12.96
C ARG A 645 -14.56 -16.45 -13.50
N PHE A 646 -14.42 -16.18 -14.80
CA PHE A 646 -14.80 -14.93 -15.45
C PHE A 646 -16.32 -14.78 -15.63
N GLU A 647 -17.00 -15.88 -15.93
CA GLU A 647 -18.45 -15.95 -16.14
C GLU A 647 -19.21 -16.00 -14.81
N ILE A 648 -19.16 -14.90 -14.05
CA ILE A 648 -19.82 -14.79 -12.74
C ILE A 648 -21.33 -14.61 -12.92
N PRO A 649 -22.18 -15.52 -12.42
CA PRO A 649 -23.63 -15.36 -12.48
C PRO A 649 -24.08 -14.23 -11.55
N GLU A 650 -25.09 -13.47 -11.98
CA GLU A 650 -25.68 -12.44 -11.13
C GLU A 650 -26.50 -13.09 -10.00
N PRO A 651 -26.48 -12.50 -8.78
CA PRO A 651 -27.30 -13.00 -7.68
C PRO A 651 -28.79 -12.88 -8.05
N GLU A 652 -29.60 -13.83 -7.59
CA GLU A 652 -31.04 -13.78 -7.86
C GLU A 652 -31.69 -12.51 -7.29
N PRO A 653 -32.62 -11.87 -8.02
CA PRO A 653 -33.34 -10.69 -7.54
C PRO A 653 -34.06 -10.99 -6.22
N THR A 654 -34.03 -10.04 -5.29
CA THR A 654 -34.73 -10.21 -4.01
C THR A 654 -36.24 -10.24 -4.21
N GLU A 655 -36.99 -10.78 -3.25
CA GLU A 655 -38.46 -10.70 -3.29
C GLU A 655 -38.95 -9.24 -3.33
N ALA A 656 -38.21 -8.30 -2.72
CA ALA A 656 -38.48 -6.87 -2.82
C ALA A 656 -38.21 -6.31 -4.23
N ASP A 657 -37.16 -6.77 -4.91
CA ASP A 657 -36.87 -6.40 -6.29
C ASP A 657 -37.89 -6.99 -7.26
N LYS A 658 -38.29 -8.26 -7.05
CA LYS A 658 -39.35 -8.92 -7.84
C LYS A 658 -40.66 -8.14 -7.70
N LEU A 659 -41.04 -7.76 -6.47
CA LEU A 659 -42.23 -6.92 -6.20
C LEU A 659 -42.13 -5.52 -6.81
N ALA A 660 -40.96 -4.89 -6.83
CA ALA A 660 -40.75 -3.59 -7.48
C ALA A 660 -40.86 -3.70 -9.01
N ILE A 661 -40.26 -4.74 -9.60
CA ILE A 661 -40.33 -5.06 -11.03
C ILE A 661 -41.78 -5.35 -11.43
N GLU A 662 -42.53 -6.11 -10.63
CA GLU A 662 -43.97 -6.38 -10.84
C GLU A 662 -44.83 -5.11 -10.77
N LYS A 663 -44.43 -4.12 -9.97
CA LYS A 663 -45.08 -2.80 -9.88
C LYS A 663 -44.64 -1.81 -10.96
N GLY A 664 -43.69 -2.18 -11.82
CA GLY A 664 -43.11 -1.28 -12.83
C GLY A 664 -42.20 -0.19 -12.24
N GLU A 665 -41.80 -0.31 -10.98
CA GLU A 665 -40.82 0.55 -10.33
C GLU A 665 -39.41 0.04 -10.64
N GLN A 666 -38.42 0.93 -10.77
CA GLN A 666 -37.03 0.47 -10.91
C GLN A 666 -36.62 -0.21 -9.58
N PRO A 667 -36.16 -1.47 -9.61
CA PRO A 667 -35.72 -2.15 -8.39
C PRO A 667 -34.55 -1.39 -7.77
N ILE A 668 -34.42 -1.50 -6.44
CA ILE A 668 -33.32 -0.92 -5.65
C ILE A 668 -32.07 -1.75 -5.95
N SER A 669 -31.56 -1.60 -7.18
CA SER A 669 -30.43 -2.32 -7.76
C SER A 669 -29.08 -1.89 -7.20
N ALA A 670 -29.05 -1.19 -6.05
CA ALA A 670 -27.84 -0.74 -5.39
C ALA A 670 -26.96 -1.93 -4.99
N ASP A 671 -27.55 -2.99 -4.42
CA ASP A 671 -26.86 -4.24 -4.07
C ASP A 671 -26.21 -4.89 -5.30
N LEU A 672 -26.92 -4.93 -6.44
CA LEU A 672 -26.41 -5.53 -7.69
C LEU A 672 -25.31 -4.68 -8.33
N LYS A 673 -25.47 -3.34 -8.32
CA LYS A 673 -24.43 -2.41 -8.78
C LYS A 673 -23.16 -2.55 -7.94
N ARG A 674 -23.30 -2.68 -6.62
CA ARG A 674 -22.20 -2.92 -5.69
C ARG A 674 -21.51 -4.25 -5.95
N PHE A 675 -22.27 -5.34 -6.14
CA PHE A 675 -21.72 -6.65 -6.52
C PHE A 675 -20.93 -6.58 -7.83
N ARG A 676 -21.47 -5.91 -8.86
CA ARG A 676 -20.76 -5.74 -10.15
C ARG A 676 -19.45 -4.96 -9.97
N LYS A 677 -19.45 -3.91 -9.14
CA LYS A 677 -18.30 -3.02 -8.95
C LYS A 677 -17.23 -3.60 -8.01
N GLU A 678 -17.62 -4.15 -6.87
CA GLU A 678 -16.69 -4.61 -5.82
C GLU A 678 -16.27 -6.08 -5.98
N TYR A 679 -17.01 -6.88 -6.75
CA TYR A 679 -16.69 -8.30 -6.96
C TYR A 679 -16.43 -8.65 -8.42
N VAL A 680 -17.38 -8.39 -9.32
CA VAL A 680 -17.27 -8.83 -10.73
C VAL A 680 -16.12 -8.14 -11.44
N GLN A 681 -16.02 -6.80 -11.36
CA GLN A 681 -14.98 -6.03 -12.04
C GLN A 681 -13.56 -6.42 -11.57
N PRO A 682 -13.23 -6.44 -10.26
CA PRO A 682 -11.89 -6.84 -9.82
C PRO A 682 -11.51 -8.26 -10.24
N VAL A 683 -12.45 -9.21 -10.14
CA VAL A 683 -12.19 -10.61 -10.54
C VAL A 683 -11.92 -10.70 -12.03
N GLN A 684 -12.76 -10.06 -12.87
CA GLN A 684 -12.60 -10.07 -14.32
C GLN A 684 -11.31 -9.40 -14.78
N LEU A 685 -10.95 -8.24 -14.21
CA LEU A 685 -9.70 -7.55 -14.52
C LEU A 685 -8.48 -8.41 -14.18
N ARG A 686 -8.47 -9.04 -13.00
CA ARG A 686 -7.37 -9.92 -12.59
C ARG A 686 -7.25 -11.15 -13.50
N ILE A 687 -8.35 -11.71 -13.99
CA ILE A 687 -8.31 -12.80 -14.98
C ILE A 687 -7.68 -12.32 -16.29
N LEU A 688 -8.09 -11.14 -16.78
CA LEU A 688 -7.45 -10.52 -17.95
C LEU A 688 -5.96 -10.27 -17.68
N ASN A 689 -5.58 -9.89 -16.46
CA ASN A 689 -4.19 -9.72 -16.06
C ASN A 689 -3.40 -11.04 -16.16
N VAL A 690 -3.98 -12.12 -15.65
CA VAL A 690 -3.40 -13.46 -15.75
C VAL A 690 -3.23 -13.85 -17.22
N PHE A 691 -4.23 -13.61 -18.08
CA PHE A 691 -4.09 -13.86 -19.52
C PHE A 691 -3.02 -13.00 -20.17
N ARG A 692 -2.93 -11.71 -19.81
CA ARG A 692 -1.89 -10.79 -20.29
C ARG A 692 -0.50 -11.34 -19.98
N HIS A 693 -0.23 -11.68 -18.72
CA HIS A 693 1.05 -12.26 -18.28
C HIS A 693 1.32 -13.63 -18.90
N TRP A 694 0.30 -14.47 -19.06
CA TRP A 694 0.43 -15.79 -19.69
C TRP A 694 0.86 -15.65 -21.15
N VAL A 695 0.24 -14.76 -21.93
CA VAL A 695 0.64 -14.53 -23.32
C VAL A 695 2.00 -13.82 -23.42
N GLU A 696 2.30 -12.89 -22.52
CA GLU A 696 3.53 -12.10 -22.58
C GLU A 696 4.79 -12.92 -22.21
N HIS A 697 4.74 -13.66 -21.10
CA HIS A 697 5.90 -14.33 -20.52
C HIS A 697 5.89 -15.86 -20.71
N HIS A 698 4.74 -16.44 -21.03
CA HIS A 698 4.56 -17.90 -21.11
C HIS A 698 3.98 -18.34 -22.46
N PHE A 699 4.35 -17.63 -23.55
CA PHE A 699 3.80 -17.86 -24.89
C PHE A 699 4.04 -19.28 -25.43
N TYR A 700 5.09 -19.96 -24.94
CA TYR A 700 5.45 -21.32 -25.33
C TYR A 700 4.34 -22.36 -25.09
N ASP A 701 3.38 -22.12 -24.19
CA ASP A 701 2.22 -23.01 -24.06
C ASP A 701 1.34 -22.97 -25.31
N PHE A 702 1.15 -21.77 -25.86
CA PHE A 702 0.35 -21.52 -27.06
C PHE A 702 1.09 -21.91 -28.35
N GLU A 703 2.43 -21.89 -28.33
CA GLU A 703 3.25 -22.41 -29.43
C GLU A 703 3.16 -23.94 -29.53
N ARG A 704 3.12 -24.63 -28.38
CA ARG A 704 3.01 -26.10 -28.31
C ARG A 704 1.59 -26.60 -28.60
N ASP A 705 0.57 -25.78 -28.32
CA ASP A 705 -0.84 -26.12 -28.51
C ASP A 705 -1.61 -25.00 -29.23
N VAL A 706 -1.76 -25.16 -30.55
CA VAL A 706 -2.46 -24.20 -31.41
C VAL A 706 -3.95 -24.08 -31.06
N GLU A 707 -4.57 -25.13 -30.53
CA GLU A 707 -5.97 -25.11 -30.15
C GLU A 707 -6.18 -24.29 -28.87
N LEU A 708 -5.24 -24.35 -27.93
CA LEU A 708 -5.22 -23.48 -26.74
C LEU A 708 -5.26 -22.00 -27.14
N LEU A 709 -4.45 -21.61 -28.13
CA LEU A 709 -4.38 -20.24 -28.61
C LEU A 709 -5.69 -19.78 -29.26
N LYS A 710 -6.29 -20.63 -30.10
CA LYS A 710 -7.59 -20.33 -30.74
C LYS A 710 -8.71 -20.16 -29.71
N ARG A 711 -8.75 -21.02 -28.69
CA ARG A 711 -9.72 -20.90 -27.59
C ARG A 711 -9.56 -19.58 -26.83
N LEU A 712 -8.32 -19.17 -26.54
CA LEU A 712 -8.05 -17.88 -25.89
C LEU A 712 -8.47 -16.70 -26.79
N GLU A 713 -8.11 -16.70 -28.07
CA GLU A 713 -8.50 -15.64 -29.02
C GLU A 713 -10.02 -15.52 -29.17
N SER A 714 -10.72 -16.66 -29.25
CA SER A 714 -12.19 -16.70 -29.29
C SER A 714 -12.80 -16.14 -28.01
N PHE A 715 -12.24 -16.49 -26.85
CA PHE A 715 -12.72 -15.98 -25.56
C PHE A 715 -12.50 -14.47 -25.46
N ILE A 716 -11.29 -13.97 -25.71
CA ILE A 716 -10.95 -12.54 -25.65
C ILE A 716 -11.85 -11.73 -26.59
N SER A 717 -12.17 -12.25 -27.78
CA SER A 717 -13.08 -11.60 -28.73
C SER A 717 -14.55 -11.59 -28.27
N SER A 718 -14.94 -12.50 -27.38
CA SER A 718 -16.30 -12.60 -26.84
C SER A 718 -16.54 -11.69 -25.63
N VAL A 719 -15.47 -11.21 -24.98
CA VAL A 719 -15.56 -10.32 -23.80
C VAL A 719 -16.14 -8.97 -24.23
N ARG A 720 -17.22 -8.56 -23.56
CA ARG A 720 -17.94 -7.30 -23.82
C ARG A 720 -17.93 -6.43 -22.58
N GLY A 721 -17.88 -5.11 -22.77
CA GLY A 721 -17.98 -4.12 -21.69
C GLY A 721 -17.02 -2.95 -21.90
N LYS A 722 -17.48 -1.72 -21.64
CA LYS A 722 -16.65 -0.51 -21.80
C LYS A 722 -15.37 -0.59 -20.97
N ALA A 723 -15.46 -1.01 -19.71
CA ALA A 723 -14.32 -1.13 -18.80
C ALA A 723 -13.26 -2.16 -19.24
N MET A 724 -13.67 -3.22 -19.96
CA MET A 724 -12.77 -4.32 -20.35
C MET A 724 -12.13 -4.12 -21.72
N LYS A 725 -12.64 -3.17 -22.53
CA LYS A 725 -12.26 -2.98 -23.93
C LYS A 725 -10.76 -2.73 -24.11
N LYS A 726 -10.19 -1.79 -23.34
CA LYS A 726 -8.75 -1.45 -23.39
C LYS A 726 -7.87 -2.68 -23.12
N TRP A 727 -8.25 -3.50 -22.14
CA TRP A 727 -7.53 -4.71 -21.76
C TRP A 727 -7.61 -5.81 -22.82
N VAL A 728 -8.80 -6.01 -23.40
CA VAL A 728 -9.02 -6.93 -24.51
C VAL A 728 -8.16 -6.54 -25.72
N GLU A 729 -8.14 -5.26 -26.08
CA GLU A 729 -7.32 -4.73 -27.19
C GLU A 729 -5.81 -4.89 -26.90
N SER A 730 -5.39 -4.63 -25.67
CA SER A 730 -4.00 -4.82 -25.22
C SER A 730 -3.55 -6.28 -25.36
N ILE A 731 -4.32 -7.24 -24.83
CA ILE A 731 -4.01 -8.66 -24.95
C ILE A 731 -3.98 -9.10 -26.42
N ALA A 732 -4.95 -8.67 -27.23
CA ALA A 732 -4.99 -8.97 -28.65
C ALA A 732 -3.75 -8.42 -29.40
N LYS A 733 -3.30 -7.20 -29.07
CA LYS A 733 -2.08 -6.58 -29.61
C LYS A 733 -0.85 -7.39 -29.23
N ILE A 734 -0.75 -7.87 -27.98
CA ILE A 734 0.35 -8.73 -27.52
C ILE A 734 0.36 -10.07 -28.27
N ILE A 735 -0.81 -10.73 -28.42
CA ILE A 735 -0.93 -12.00 -29.17
C ILE A 735 -0.43 -11.80 -30.61
N LYS A 736 -0.88 -10.74 -31.29
CA LYS A 736 -0.46 -10.42 -32.66
C LYS A 736 1.05 -10.18 -32.75
N ARG A 737 1.63 -9.43 -31.80
CA ARG A 737 3.07 -9.17 -31.70
C ARG A 737 3.86 -10.49 -31.54
N LYS A 738 3.42 -11.40 -30.68
CA LYS A 738 4.07 -12.70 -30.44
C LYS A 738 4.00 -13.61 -31.67
N LYS A 739 2.85 -13.70 -32.35
CA LYS A 739 2.70 -14.43 -33.63
C LYS A 739 3.65 -13.90 -34.72
N GLN A 740 3.82 -12.58 -34.80
CA GLN A 740 4.74 -11.96 -35.77
C GLN A 740 6.21 -12.21 -35.45
N ALA A 741 6.59 -12.15 -34.16
CA ALA A 741 7.94 -12.48 -33.73
C ALA A 741 8.32 -13.94 -34.04
N GLN A 742 7.37 -14.86 -33.96
CA GLN A 742 7.55 -16.26 -34.37
C GLN A 742 7.77 -16.41 -35.87
N ALA A 743 7.04 -15.65 -36.70
CA ALA A 743 7.12 -15.75 -38.15
C ALA A 743 8.40 -15.13 -38.76
N ASN A 744 8.89 -14.03 -38.18
CA ASN A 744 10.01 -13.27 -38.74
C ASN A 744 11.37 -13.55 -38.07
N GLY A 745 11.39 -14.35 -36.99
CA GLY A 745 12.55 -14.50 -36.13
C GLY A 745 12.76 -13.26 -35.23
N ILE A 746 13.26 -13.48 -34.01
CA ILE A 746 13.43 -12.42 -33.02
C ILE A 746 14.62 -11.53 -33.44
N SER A 747 14.37 -10.40 -34.10
CA SER A 747 15.37 -9.33 -34.29
C SER A 747 15.21 -8.28 -33.19
N HIS A 748 15.61 -8.59 -31.95
CA HIS A 748 15.83 -7.55 -30.96
C HIS A 748 17.15 -6.85 -31.32
N ASN A 749 17.07 -5.67 -31.94
CA ASN A 749 18.21 -4.78 -32.06
C ASN A 749 18.51 -4.23 -30.66
N ILE A 750 19.45 -4.87 -29.96
CA ILE A 750 19.96 -4.40 -28.68
C ILE A 750 20.95 -3.27 -28.98
N THR A 751 20.62 -2.06 -28.54
CA THR A 751 21.53 -0.91 -28.62
C THR A 751 22.38 -0.88 -27.36
N PHE A 752 23.71 -0.93 -27.50
CA PHE A 752 24.65 -0.84 -26.39
C PHE A 752 25.13 0.61 -26.21
N GLU A 753 25.43 1.02 -24.97
CA GLU A 753 25.96 2.36 -24.65
C GLU A 753 27.37 2.59 -25.22
N SER A 754 28.15 1.52 -25.37
CA SER A 754 29.53 1.53 -25.89
C SER A 754 29.66 0.59 -27.08
N PRO A 755 30.54 0.89 -28.06
CA PRO A 755 30.79 -0.02 -29.16
C PRO A 755 31.45 -1.31 -28.67
N PRO A 756 31.14 -2.47 -29.28
CA PRO A 756 31.79 -3.73 -28.91
C PRO A 756 33.29 -3.70 -29.25
N PRO A 757 34.14 -4.40 -28.48
CA PRO A 757 35.57 -4.46 -28.76
C PRO A 757 35.84 -5.12 -30.12
N PRO A 758 36.97 -4.79 -30.78
CA PRO A 758 37.36 -5.43 -32.03
C PRO A 758 37.67 -6.93 -31.84
N ILE A 759 37.41 -7.70 -32.89
CA ILE A 759 37.69 -9.14 -32.94
C ILE A 759 39.21 -9.35 -33.01
N GLU A 760 39.73 -10.19 -32.12
CA GLU A 760 41.15 -10.49 -32.05
C GLU A 760 41.51 -11.71 -32.92
N TRP A 761 42.53 -11.59 -33.76
CA TRP A 761 43.00 -12.66 -34.64
C TRP A 761 44.42 -13.08 -34.30
N HIS A 762 44.72 -14.37 -34.40
CA HIS A 762 46.05 -14.92 -34.10
C HIS A 762 46.71 -15.48 -35.38
N ILE A 763 47.01 -16.78 -35.42
CA ILE A 763 47.67 -17.44 -36.55
C ILE A 763 46.66 -17.57 -37.70
N SER A 764 45.48 -18.12 -37.42
CA SER A 764 44.39 -18.19 -38.39
C SER A 764 43.82 -16.80 -38.67
N LYS A 765 43.61 -16.48 -39.95
CA LYS A 765 43.05 -15.21 -40.43
C LYS A 765 41.58 -15.36 -40.85
N PRO A 766 40.83 -14.26 -41.01
CA PRO A 766 39.44 -14.31 -41.48
C PRO A 766 39.32 -15.11 -42.80
N GLY A 767 38.33 -16.01 -42.89
CA GLY A 767 38.10 -16.85 -44.06
C GLY A 767 38.97 -18.12 -44.15
N GLN A 768 39.87 -18.38 -43.19
CA GLN A 768 40.69 -19.60 -43.11
C GLN A 768 40.13 -20.62 -42.11
N PHE A 769 38.83 -20.89 -42.19
CA PHE A 769 38.09 -21.69 -41.22
C PHE A 769 38.60 -23.12 -41.02
N GLU A 770 39.21 -23.74 -42.05
CA GLU A 770 39.80 -25.08 -41.96
C GLU A 770 41.00 -25.17 -41.00
N THR A 771 41.60 -24.02 -40.65
CA THR A 771 42.78 -23.95 -39.78
C THR A 771 42.45 -23.65 -38.32
N PHE A 772 41.16 -23.52 -37.99
CA PHE A 772 40.72 -23.14 -36.65
C PHE A 772 40.94 -24.27 -35.66
N ASP A 773 41.73 -23.97 -34.62
CA ASP A 773 42.09 -24.88 -33.55
C ASP A 773 42.42 -24.07 -32.28
N LEU A 774 42.50 -24.74 -31.12
CA LEU A 774 42.81 -24.15 -29.83
C LEU A 774 44.09 -23.30 -29.85
N MET A 775 45.10 -23.77 -30.59
CA MET A 775 46.40 -23.11 -30.64
C MET A 775 46.49 -22.02 -31.72
N THR A 776 45.64 -22.06 -32.75
CA THR A 776 45.71 -21.14 -33.91
C THR A 776 44.80 -19.93 -33.77
N LEU A 777 43.70 -20.05 -33.01
CA LEU A 777 42.81 -18.95 -32.64
C LEU A 777 43.37 -18.12 -31.47
N HIS A 778 42.91 -16.87 -31.36
CA HIS A 778 43.31 -15.99 -30.27
C HIS A 778 42.59 -16.39 -28.97
N PRO A 779 43.27 -16.57 -27.81
CA PRO A 779 42.64 -17.04 -26.58
C PRO A 779 41.48 -16.14 -26.10
N ILE A 780 41.64 -14.82 -26.21
CA ILE A 780 40.58 -13.86 -25.88
C ILE A 780 39.35 -14.08 -26.76
N GLU A 781 39.54 -14.36 -28.05
CA GLU A 781 38.44 -14.48 -28.98
C GLU A 781 37.70 -15.82 -28.82
N ILE A 782 38.43 -16.91 -28.51
CA ILE A 782 37.81 -18.18 -28.10
C ILE A 782 36.89 -17.95 -26.90
N ALA A 783 37.39 -17.30 -25.85
CA ALA A 783 36.61 -17.02 -24.65
C ALA A 783 35.40 -16.11 -24.92
N ARG A 784 35.54 -15.07 -25.75
CA ARG A 784 34.43 -14.17 -26.13
C ARG A 784 33.33 -14.90 -26.91
N GLN A 785 33.69 -15.68 -27.91
CA GLN A 785 32.72 -16.41 -28.74
C GLN A 785 32.02 -17.53 -27.95
N LEU A 786 32.76 -18.24 -27.08
CA LEU A 786 32.18 -19.22 -26.16
C LEU A 786 31.24 -18.56 -25.15
N THR A 787 31.65 -17.43 -24.55
CA THR A 787 30.78 -16.66 -23.64
C THR A 787 29.49 -16.19 -24.30
N LEU A 788 29.54 -15.73 -25.55
CA LEU A 788 28.34 -15.39 -26.32
C LEU A 788 27.44 -16.60 -26.58
N LEU A 789 28.04 -17.74 -26.95
CA LEU A 789 27.32 -18.99 -27.21
C LEU A 789 26.63 -19.52 -25.95
N GLU A 790 27.36 -19.59 -24.84
CA GLU A 790 26.88 -20.05 -23.54
C GLU A 790 25.84 -19.10 -22.96
N SER A 791 26.03 -17.78 -23.10
CA SER A 791 25.02 -16.78 -22.71
C SER A 791 23.72 -16.96 -23.48
N ASP A 792 23.78 -17.19 -24.80
CA ASP A 792 22.58 -17.45 -25.61
C ASP A 792 21.89 -18.75 -25.21
N LEU A 793 22.64 -19.79 -24.84
CA LEU A 793 22.08 -21.05 -24.33
C LEU A 793 21.42 -20.84 -22.97
N TYR A 794 22.11 -20.16 -22.04
CA TYR A 794 21.61 -19.83 -20.71
C TYR A 794 20.31 -19.01 -20.77
N ARG A 795 20.26 -17.97 -21.62
CA ARG A 795 19.09 -17.09 -21.82
C ARG A 795 17.89 -17.80 -22.45
N LYS A 796 18.11 -18.88 -23.20
CA LYS A 796 17.02 -19.66 -23.82
C LYS A 796 16.33 -20.59 -22.84
N VAL A 797 16.99 -21.00 -21.75
CA VAL A 797 16.40 -21.90 -20.76
C VAL A 797 15.18 -21.24 -20.11
N GLN A 798 14.01 -21.85 -20.27
CA GLN A 798 12.77 -21.37 -19.67
C GLN A 798 12.54 -22.00 -18.30
N PRO A 799 11.91 -21.29 -17.35
CA PRO A 799 11.54 -21.87 -16.04
C PRO A 799 10.68 -23.15 -16.16
N SER A 800 9.86 -23.28 -17.19
CA SER A 800 9.03 -24.46 -17.45
C SER A 800 9.84 -25.73 -17.72
N GLU A 801 11.11 -25.60 -18.13
CA GLU A 801 12.04 -26.72 -18.34
C GLU A 801 12.60 -27.26 -17.01
N LEU A 802 12.36 -26.54 -15.91
CA LEU A 802 12.92 -26.81 -14.58
C LEU A 802 11.84 -27.28 -13.59
N VAL A 803 10.65 -26.71 -13.60
CA VAL A 803 9.61 -27.04 -12.61
C VAL A 803 9.21 -28.52 -12.69
N GLY A 804 9.10 -29.20 -11.54
CA GLY A 804 8.69 -30.60 -11.46
C GLY A 804 9.76 -31.59 -11.92
N SER A 805 11.03 -31.17 -11.95
CA SER A 805 12.19 -31.98 -12.34
C SER A 805 12.03 -32.67 -13.70
N VAL A 806 11.35 -32.01 -14.64
CA VAL A 806 10.98 -32.59 -15.95
C VAL A 806 12.18 -33.01 -16.80
N TRP A 807 13.35 -32.41 -16.58
CA TRP A 807 14.60 -32.78 -17.26
C TRP A 807 15.15 -34.16 -16.85
N THR A 808 14.66 -34.72 -15.73
CA THR A 808 15.06 -36.05 -15.23
C THR A 808 14.13 -37.17 -15.72
N LYS A 809 12.98 -36.82 -16.32
CA LYS A 809 11.94 -37.76 -16.76
C LYS A 809 12.23 -38.33 -18.15
N GLU A 810 11.45 -39.32 -18.57
CA GLU A 810 11.59 -39.96 -19.90
C GLU A 810 11.43 -38.93 -21.05
N ASP A 811 10.45 -38.02 -20.92
CA ASP A 811 10.16 -36.98 -21.93
C ASP A 811 11.07 -35.74 -21.85
N LYS A 812 12.29 -35.87 -21.30
CA LYS A 812 13.21 -34.75 -21.09
C LYS A 812 13.56 -33.97 -22.35
N GLU A 813 13.62 -34.62 -23.52
CA GLU A 813 13.91 -33.97 -24.80
C GLU A 813 12.77 -33.05 -25.26
N ILE A 814 11.53 -33.36 -24.87
CA ILE A 814 10.35 -32.56 -25.21
C ILE A 814 10.20 -31.41 -24.21
N ASN A 815 10.37 -31.72 -22.92
CA ASN A 815 10.08 -30.77 -21.86
C ASN A 815 11.22 -29.79 -21.56
N SER A 816 12.49 -30.22 -21.74
CA SER A 816 13.69 -29.44 -21.37
C SER A 816 14.73 -29.31 -22.50
N PRO A 817 14.33 -28.96 -23.74
CA PRO A 817 15.24 -28.98 -24.90
C PRO A 817 16.39 -27.96 -24.80
N ASN A 818 16.17 -26.78 -24.23
CA ASN A 818 17.22 -25.75 -24.15
C ASN A 818 18.19 -26.06 -23.01
N LEU A 819 17.67 -26.53 -21.87
CA LEU A 819 18.51 -26.99 -20.76
C LEU A 819 19.44 -28.12 -21.21
N LEU A 820 18.91 -29.13 -21.92
CA LEU A 820 19.72 -30.26 -22.39
C LEU A 820 20.76 -29.83 -23.42
N LYS A 821 20.44 -28.87 -24.31
CA LYS A 821 21.42 -28.30 -25.25
C LYS A 821 22.58 -27.63 -24.53
N MET A 822 22.30 -26.85 -23.47
CA MET A 822 23.32 -26.21 -22.66
C MET A 822 24.19 -27.24 -21.92
N ILE A 823 23.59 -28.24 -21.28
CA ILE A 823 24.34 -29.32 -20.58
C ILE A 823 25.23 -30.10 -21.56
N ARG A 824 24.72 -30.44 -22.75
CA ARG A 824 25.49 -31.11 -23.80
C ARG A 824 26.66 -30.27 -24.27
N HIS A 825 26.44 -28.97 -24.47
CA HIS A 825 27.50 -28.04 -24.87
C HIS A 825 28.64 -28.02 -23.84
N THR A 826 28.33 -27.84 -22.56
CA THR A 826 29.29 -27.88 -21.45
C THR A 826 30.06 -29.19 -21.41
N THR A 827 29.37 -30.31 -21.60
CA THR A 827 30.01 -31.65 -21.61
C THR A 827 31.00 -31.77 -22.77
N ASN A 828 30.56 -31.42 -23.98
CA ASN A 828 31.39 -31.50 -25.19
C ASN A 828 32.62 -30.61 -25.11
N LEU A 829 32.47 -29.37 -24.63
CA LEU A 829 33.57 -28.42 -24.51
C LEU A 829 34.59 -28.86 -23.44
N THR A 830 34.11 -29.39 -22.31
CA THR A 830 34.97 -29.98 -21.28
C THR A 830 35.80 -31.13 -21.86
N LEU A 831 35.15 -32.07 -22.56
CA LEU A 831 35.83 -33.21 -23.20
C LEU A 831 36.78 -32.77 -24.32
N TRP A 832 36.47 -31.69 -25.03
CA TRP A 832 37.36 -31.11 -26.04
C TRP A 832 38.65 -30.57 -25.40
N PHE A 833 38.56 -29.85 -24.28
CA PHE A 833 39.75 -29.43 -23.54
C PHE A 833 40.58 -30.62 -23.05
N GLU A 834 39.94 -31.67 -22.51
CA GLU A 834 40.64 -32.91 -22.12
C GLU A 834 41.36 -33.54 -23.30
N LYS A 835 40.67 -33.68 -24.44
CA LYS A 835 41.19 -34.24 -25.69
C LYS A 835 42.41 -33.45 -26.17
N CYS A 836 42.33 -32.12 -26.27
CA CYS A 836 43.45 -31.28 -26.69
C CYS A 836 44.69 -31.47 -25.80
N ILE A 837 44.51 -31.66 -24.49
CA ILE A 837 45.62 -31.88 -23.55
C ILE A 837 46.23 -33.27 -23.75
N VAL A 838 45.42 -34.33 -23.80
CA VAL A 838 45.92 -35.71 -23.80
C VAL A 838 46.40 -36.19 -25.17
N GLU A 839 45.89 -35.63 -26.27
CA GLU A 839 46.37 -35.92 -27.63
C GLU A 839 47.68 -35.18 -27.97
N ALA A 840 48.05 -34.15 -27.20
CA ALA A 840 49.38 -33.56 -27.25
C ALA A 840 50.39 -34.48 -26.56
N GLU A 841 50.87 -35.51 -27.26
CA GLU A 841 51.82 -36.49 -26.71
C GLU A 841 53.17 -35.84 -26.35
N ASN A 842 53.62 -34.88 -27.16
CA ASN A 842 54.82 -34.10 -26.89
C ASN A 842 54.65 -33.27 -25.60
N PHE A 843 55.62 -33.40 -24.69
CA PHE A 843 55.58 -32.75 -23.38
C PHE A 843 55.49 -31.21 -23.46
N GLU A 844 56.33 -30.59 -24.31
CA GLU A 844 56.41 -29.14 -24.42
C GLU A 844 55.13 -28.56 -25.04
N GLU A 845 54.62 -29.22 -26.08
CA GLU A 845 53.34 -28.85 -26.71
C GLU A 845 52.18 -28.98 -25.73
N ARG A 846 52.13 -30.07 -24.95
CA ARG A 846 51.10 -30.27 -23.93
C ARG A 846 51.12 -29.21 -22.84
N VAL A 847 52.31 -28.83 -22.37
CA VAL A 847 52.47 -27.71 -21.44
C VAL A 847 51.94 -26.42 -22.08
N ALA A 848 52.24 -26.15 -23.35
CA ALA A 848 51.73 -24.99 -24.06
C ALA A 848 50.19 -25.00 -24.21
N VAL A 849 49.59 -26.16 -24.52
CA VAL A 849 48.14 -26.36 -24.62
C VAL A 849 47.45 -26.07 -23.28
N LEU A 850 47.92 -26.68 -22.18
CA LEU A 850 47.37 -26.42 -20.85
C LEU A 850 47.54 -24.93 -20.47
N SER A 851 48.68 -24.35 -20.81
CA SER A 851 48.98 -22.95 -20.57
C SER A 851 48.06 -22.00 -21.35
N ARG A 852 47.63 -22.40 -22.56
CA ARG A 852 46.62 -21.68 -23.39
C ARG A 852 45.22 -21.80 -22.80
N ILE A 853 44.83 -22.98 -22.31
CA ILE A 853 43.54 -23.18 -21.64
C ILE A 853 43.43 -22.30 -20.39
N ILE A 854 44.52 -22.14 -19.62
CA ILE A 854 44.54 -21.23 -18.46
C ILE A 854 44.41 -19.75 -18.87
N GLU A 855 44.90 -19.36 -20.05
CA GLU A 855 44.67 -18.00 -20.58
C GLU A 855 43.19 -17.78 -20.92
N ILE A 856 42.53 -18.78 -21.52
CA ILE A 856 41.08 -18.75 -21.81
C ILE A 856 40.29 -18.67 -20.49
N LEU A 857 40.67 -19.47 -19.48
CA LEU A 857 40.09 -19.42 -18.13
C LEU A 857 40.14 -18.02 -17.52
N GLN A 858 41.27 -17.33 -17.66
CA GLN A 858 41.42 -15.97 -17.14
C GLN A 858 40.42 -15.02 -17.81
N VAL A 859 40.27 -15.11 -19.14
CA VAL A 859 39.31 -14.27 -19.87
C VAL A 859 37.85 -14.61 -19.49
N PHE A 860 37.53 -15.88 -19.23
CA PHE A 860 36.21 -16.24 -18.69
C PHE A 860 35.95 -15.61 -17.33
N GLN A 861 36.95 -15.54 -16.44
CA GLN A 861 36.80 -14.83 -15.17
C GLN A 861 36.56 -13.32 -15.37
N ASP A 862 37.30 -12.69 -16.30
CA ASP A 862 37.16 -11.27 -16.61
C ASP A 862 35.79 -10.95 -17.24
N LEU A 863 35.23 -11.88 -18.01
CA LEU A 863 33.90 -11.78 -18.63
C LEU A 863 32.76 -12.23 -17.71
N ASN A 864 33.04 -12.60 -16.45
CA ASN A 864 32.05 -13.20 -15.55
C ASN A 864 31.32 -14.42 -16.14
N ASN A 865 31.99 -15.18 -17.01
CA ASN A 865 31.49 -16.47 -17.51
C ASN A 865 31.89 -17.58 -16.55
N PHE A 866 31.10 -17.78 -15.49
CA PHE A 866 31.38 -18.82 -14.51
C PHE A 866 31.11 -20.24 -15.02
N ASN A 867 30.25 -20.38 -16.04
CA ASN A 867 30.03 -21.65 -16.70
C ASN A 867 31.32 -22.13 -17.39
N GLY A 868 31.91 -21.31 -18.27
CA GLY A 868 33.20 -21.59 -18.92
C GLY A 868 34.37 -21.78 -17.94
N VAL A 869 34.39 -21.02 -16.84
CA VAL A 869 35.37 -21.24 -15.75
C VAL A 869 35.29 -22.68 -15.21
N LEU A 870 34.08 -23.16 -14.91
CA LEU A 870 33.89 -24.48 -14.31
C LEU A 870 34.00 -25.62 -15.33
N GLU A 871 33.81 -25.36 -16.62
CA GLU A 871 34.13 -26.32 -17.70
C GLU A 871 35.63 -26.64 -17.70
N ILE A 872 36.49 -25.61 -17.64
CA ILE A 872 37.95 -25.80 -17.59
C ILE A 872 38.36 -26.47 -16.27
N VAL A 873 37.79 -26.06 -15.14
CA VAL A 873 38.04 -26.73 -13.84
C VAL A 873 37.63 -28.20 -13.89
N SER A 874 36.55 -28.54 -14.59
CA SER A 874 36.10 -29.93 -14.77
C SER A 874 37.08 -30.73 -15.64
N ALA A 875 37.56 -30.15 -16.75
CA ALA A 875 38.53 -30.80 -17.63
C ALA A 875 39.86 -31.07 -16.92
N VAL A 876 40.36 -30.12 -16.14
CA VAL A 876 41.61 -30.22 -15.37
C VAL A 876 41.51 -31.27 -14.26
N ASN A 877 40.35 -31.39 -13.61
CA ASN A 877 40.11 -32.38 -12.56
C ASN A 877 39.63 -33.74 -13.09
N SER A 878 39.52 -33.90 -14.41
CA SER A 878 39.25 -35.20 -15.03
C SER A 878 40.37 -36.19 -14.71
N VAL A 879 40.04 -37.48 -14.64
CA VAL A 879 41.01 -38.54 -14.34
C VAL A 879 42.18 -38.54 -15.34
N SER A 880 41.90 -38.21 -16.60
CA SER A 880 42.87 -38.20 -17.69
C SER A 880 43.90 -37.08 -17.56
N VAL A 881 43.48 -35.90 -17.09
CA VAL A 881 44.31 -34.70 -17.00
C VAL A 881 44.93 -34.55 -15.61
N TYR A 882 44.16 -34.75 -14.54
CA TYR A 882 44.59 -34.52 -13.15
C TYR A 882 45.87 -35.29 -12.78
N ARG A 883 46.06 -36.48 -13.38
CA ARG A 883 47.23 -37.35 -13.16
C ARG A 883 48.54 -36.88 -13.84
N LEU A 884 48.52 -35.79 -14.61
CA LEU A 884 49.65 -35.31 -15.41
C LEU A 884 50.59 -34.41 -14.61
N ASP A 885 51.13 -34.92 -13.49
CA ASP A 885 51.93 -34.15 -12.52
C ASP A 885 53.06 -33.35 -13.19
N HIS A 886 53.84 -33.98 -14.06
CA HIS A 886 54.94 -33.32 -14.77
C HIS A 886 54.51 -32.12 -15.63
N THR A 887 53.30 -32.17 -16.20
CA THR A 887 52.77 -31.06 -17.01
C THR A 887 52.35 -29.89 -16.12
N PHE A 888 51.74 -30.16 -14.96
CA PHE A 888 51.39 -29.11 -13.98
C PHE A 888 52.61 -28.49 -13.32
N GLU A 889 53.64 -29.28 -13.00
CA GLU A 889 54.90 -28.80 -12.42
C GLU A 889 55.66 -27.84 -13.34
N ALA A 890 55.52 -28.00 -14.65
CA ALA A 890 56.15 -27.15 -15.65
C ALA A 890 55.39 -25.83 -15.93
N LEU A 891 54.20 -25.63 -15.35
CA LEU A 891 53.46 -24.38 -15.50
C LEU A 891 54.15 -23.24 -14.76
N GLN A 892 54.05 -22.04 -15.34
CA GLN A 892 54.45 -20.81 -14.64
C GLN A 892 53.61 -20.62 -13.37
N GLU A 893 54.26 -20.20 -12.27
CA GLU A 893 53.62 -20.04 -10.95
C GLU A 893 52.37 -19.14 -11.00
N ARG A 894 52.40 -18.08 -11.81
CA ARG A 894 51.24 -17.20 -12.03
C ARG A 894 50.04 -17.95 -12.61
N LYS A 895 50.24 -18.82 -13.59
CA LYS A 895 49.17 -19.58 -14.24
C LYS A 895 48.61 -20.66 -13.32
N ARG A 896 49.49 -21.30 -12.54
CA ARG A 896 49.08 -22.26 -11.51
C ARG A 896 48.19 -21.60 -10.45
N LYS A 897 48.55 -20.40 -9.98
CA LYS A 897 47.73 -19.64 -9.03
C LYS A 897 46.34 -19.29 -9.57
N ILE A 898 46.23 -18.86 -10.84
CA ILE A 898 44.93 -18.59 -11.48
C ILE A 898 44.05 -19.85 -11.51
N LEU A 899 44.65 -20.99 -11.83
CA LEU A 899 43.95 -22.27 -11.84
C LEU A 899 43.50 -22.70 -10.43
N ASP A 900 44.37 -22.59 -9.43
CA ASP A 900 44.05 -22.91 -8.05
C ASP A 900 42.89 -22.04 -7.52
N GLU A 901 42.91 -20.73 -7.79
CA GLU A 901 41.82 -19.80 -7.47
C GLU A 901 40.49 -20.19 -8.14
N ALA A 902 40.53 -20.72 -9.37
CA ALA A 902 39.34 -21.21 -10.05
C ALA A 902 38.82 -22.52 -9.43
N VAL A 903 39.70 -23.44 -9.03
CA VAL A 903 39.33 -24.69 -8.36
C VAL A 903 38.65 -24.41 -7.01
N GLU A 904 39.13 -23.41 -6.27
CA GLU A 904 38.51 -22.98 -5.00
C GLU A 904 37.04 -22.54 -5.13
N LEU A 905 36.58 -22.13 -6.32
CA LEU A 905 35.18 -21.78 -6.56
C LEU A 905 34.24 -23.00 -6.44
N SER A 906 34.75 -24.20 -6.70
CA SER A 906 33.99 -25.47 -6.62
C SER A 906 34.00 -26.12 -5.23
N GLN A 907 34.87 -25.66 -4.32
CA GLN A 907 35.02 -26.19 -2.97
C GLN A 907 33.90 -25.71 -2.01
N ASP A 908 33.79 -26.33 -0.84
CA ASP A 908 32.84 -25.97 0.23
C ASP A 908 31.40 -25.76 -0.28
N HIS A 909 30.92 -26.67 -1.13
CA HIS A 909 29.60 -26.56 -1.78
C HIS A 909 29.39 -25.22 -2.51
N PHE A 910 30.40 -24.77 -3.27
CA PHE A 910 30.36 -23.55 -4.07
C PHE A 910 30.21 -22.26 -3.25
N LYS A 911 30.63 -22.25 -1.98
CA LYS A 911 30.49 -21.07 -1.10
C LYS A 911 31.16 -19.82 -1.67
N LYS A 912 32.41 -19.91 -2.12
CA LYS A 912 33.15 -18.79 -2.74
C LYS A 912 32.49 -18.33 -4.04
N TYR A 913 32.03 -19.27 -4.87
CA TYR A 913 31.28 -18.97 -6.08
C TYR A 913 30.00 -18.17 -5.80
N LEU A 914 29.17 -18.60 -4.85
CA LEU A 914 27.90 -17.93 -4.52
C LEU A 914 28.12 -16.50 -4.02
N VAL A 915 29.16 -16.28 -3.21
CA VAL A 915 29.54 -14.93 -2.76
C VAL A 915 29.97 -14.07 -3.95
N LYS A 916 30.79 -14.62 -4.85
CA LYS A 916 31.26 -13.91 -6.04
C LYS A 916 30.09 -13.57 -6.99
N LEU A 917 29.20 -14.53 -7.28
CA LEU A 917 28.03 -14.33 -8.13
C LEU A 917 27.11 -13.20 -7.62
N LYS A 918 26.90 -13.12 -6.31
CA LYS A 918 26.08 -12.06 -5.70
C LYS A 918 26.74 -10.68 -5.71
N SER A 919 28.07 -10.62 -5.86
CA SER A 919 28.85 -9.38 -5.84
C SER A 919 29.07 -8.76 -7.22
N ILE A 920 28.79 -9.50 -8.30
CA ILE A 920 29.03 -9.03 -9.67
C ILE A 920 27.79 -8.35 -10.27
N ASN A 921 28.05 -7.40 -11.18
CA ASN A 921 27.01 -6.81 -12.02
C ASN A 921 26.93 -7.58 -13.36
N PRO A 922 25.72 -7.89 -13.87
CA PRO A 922 25.55 -8.44 -15.21
C PRO A 922 26.17 -7.54 -16.29
N PRO A 923 26.55 -8.08 -17.47
CA PRO A 923 26.29 -9.44 -17.95
C PRO A 923 27.21 -10.50 -17.32
N CYS A 924 26.66 -11.69 -17.10
CA CYS A 924 27.40 -12.85 -16.59
C CYS A 924 26.74 -14.15 -17.07
N VAL A 925 27.48 -15.26 -17.05
CA VAL A 925 26.92 -16.61 -17.29
C VAL A 925 27.10 -17.45 -16.02
N PRO A 926 26.05 -17.59 -15.19
CA PRO A 926 26.09 -18.39 -13.97
C PRO A 926 26.26 -19.88 -14.25
N PHE A 927 26.82 -20.61 -13.28
CA PHE A 927 26.91 -22.06 -13.34
C PHE A 927 25.56 -22.71 -13.00
N PHE A 928 24.99 -23.39 -13.98
CA PHE A 928 23.62 -23.90 -13.87
C PHE A 928 23.47 -25.09 -12.89
N GLY A 929 24.54 -25.85 -12.64
CA GLY A 929 24.49 -27.06 -11.84
C GLY A 929 24.02 -26.85 -10.40
N ILE A 930 24.30 -25.68 -9.82
CA ILE A 930 23.83 -25.32 -8.46
C ILE A 930 22.31 -25.17 -8.44
N TYR A 931 21.73 -24.50 -9.45
CA TYR A 931 20.29 -24.34 -9.55
C TYR A 931 19.59 -25.70 -9.72
N LEU A 932 20.09 -26.58 -10.59
CA LEU A 932 19.52 -27.92 -10.75
C LEU A 932 19.55 -28.72 -9.44
N THR A 933 20.66 -28.64 -8.71
CA THR A 933 20.82 -29.31 -7.41
C THR A 933 19.83 -28.76 -6.38
N ASN A 934 19.67 -27.44 -6.29
CA ASN A 934 18.76 -26.80 -5.34
C ASN A 934 17.29 -27.06 -5.69
N ILE A 935 16.94 -27.05 -6.98
CA ILE A 935 15.60 -27.38 -7.46
C ILE A 935 15.31 -28.85 -7.14
N LEU A 936 16.23 -29.78 -7.43
CA LEU A 936 16.03 -31.21 -7.14
C LEU A 936 15.84 -31.45 -5.64
N LYS A 937 16.70 -30.89 -4.78
CA LYS A 937 16.56 -30.97 -3.31
C LYS A 937 15.22 -30.40 -2.83
N THR A 938 14.76 -29.32 -3.44
CA THR A 938 13.47 -28.70 -3.10
C THR A 938 12.30 -29.57 -3.56
N GLU A 939 12.40 -30.16 -4.76
CA GLU A 939 11.39 -31.01 -5.36
C GLU A 939 11.23 -32.34 -4.59
N GLU A 940 12.33 -32.97 -4.21
CA GLU A 940 12.35 -34.23 -3.47
C GLU A 940 12.10 -34.06 -1.97
N GLY A 941 12.61 -32.97 -1.37
CA GLY A 941 12.48 -32.70 0.06
C GLY A 941 11.09 -32.21 0.50
N ASN A 942 10.21 -31.86 -0.43
CA ASN A 942 8.87 -31.35 -0.14
C ASN A 942 7.81 -32.15 -0.91
N ASN A 943 6.83 -32.71 -0.20
CA ASN A 943 5.71 -33.43 -0.82
C ASN A 943 4.90 -32.54 -1.76
N ASP A 944 4.40 -33.11 -2.86
CA ASP A 944 3.54 -32.39 -3.81
C ASP A 944 2.19 -31.98 -3.23
N PHE A 945 1.69 -32.76 -2.28
CA PHE A 945 0.41 -32.54 -1.62
C PHE A 945 0.56 -32.48 -0.10
N LEU A 946 -0.21 -31.59 0.53
CA LEU A 946 -0.39 -31.50 1.96
C LEU A 946 -1.67 -32.27 2.33
N LYS A 947 -1.53 -33.25 3.23
CA LYS A 947 -2.68 -33.98 3.77
C LYS A 947 -3.29 -33.19 4.92
N LYS A 948 -4.50 -32.68 4.73
CA LYS A 948 -5.29 -31.99 5.77
C LYS A 948 -6.69 -32.58 5.82
N LYS A 949 -7.08 -33.08 7.00
CA LYS A 949 -8.40 -33.70 7.25
C LYS A 949 -8.84 -34.72 6.17
N GLY A 950 -7.88 -35.51 5.66
CA GLY A 950 -8.15 -36.54 4.65
C GLY A 950 -8.28 -36.04 3.20
N LYS A 951 -8.03 -34.75 2.93
CA LYS A 951 -7.94 -34.18 1.57
C LYS A 951 -6.48 -33.90 1.21
N ASP A 952 -6.15 -34.11 -0.07
CA ASP A 952 -4.86 -33.75 -0.65
C ASP A 952 -4.95 -32.32 -1.21
N LEU A 953 -4.21 -31.40 -0.59
CA LEU A 953 -4.10 -30.00 -1.03
C LEU A 953 -2.79 -29.79 -1.77
N ILE A 954 -2.78 -29.04 -2.87
CA ILE A 954 -1.55 -28.75 -3.61
C ILE A 954 -0.60 -27.96 -2.70
N ASN A 955 0.61 -28.47 -2.53
CA ASN A 955 1.62 -27.79 -1.74
C ASN A 955 2.20 -26.61 -2.53
N PHE A 956 1.63 -25.41 -2.36
CA PHE A 956 2.07 -24.22 -3.08
C PHE A 956 3.37 -23.63 -2.51
N SER A 957 3.67 -23.87 -1.22
CA SER A 957 4.95 -23.49 -0.61
C SER A 957 6.15 -24.10 -1.35
N LYS A 958 6.02 -25.35 -1.81
CA LYS A 958 7.00 -26.02 -2.68
C LYS A 958 7.21 -25.25 -3.98
N ARG A 959 6.12 -24.85 -4.63
CA ARG A 959 6.15 -24.15 -5.93
C ARG A 959 6.79 -22.77 -5.79
N ARG A 960 6.49 -22.05 -4.70
CA ARG A 960 7.10 -20.75 -4.39
C ARG A 960 8.62 -20.85 -4.24
N LYS A 961 9.14 -21.84 -3.49
CA LYS A 961 10.59 -22.07 -3.36
C LYS A 961 11.27 -22.36 -4.70
N VAL A 962 10.63 -23.16 -5.57
CA VAL A 962 11.16 -23.41 -6.92
C VAL A 962 11.14 -22.13 -7.76
N ALA A 963 10.06 -21.35 -7.69
CA ALA A 963 9.94 -20.08 -8.41
C ALA A 963 10.96 -19.03 -7.97
N GLU A 964 11.34 -18.99 -6.69
CA GLU A 964 12.42 -18.15 -6.17
C GLU A 964 13.75 -18.47 -6.86
N ILE A 965 14.09 -19.77 -6.96
CA ILE A 965 15.32 -20.20 -7.64
C ILE A 965 15.27 -19.85 -9.13
N THR A 966 14.14 -20.08 -9.81
CA THR A 966 14.02 -19.72 -11.24
C THR A 966 14.03 -18.21 -11.46
N GLY A 967 13.55 -17.41 -10.50
CA GLY A 967 13.63 -15.96 -10.55
C GLY A 967 15.07 -15.45 -10.52
N GLU A 968 15.93 -16.06 -9.69
CA GLU A 968 17.37 -15.78 -9.66
C GLU A 968 18.02 -16.08 -11.02
N ILE A 969 17.64 -17.18 -11.68
CA ILE A 969 18.12 -17.51 -13.03
C ILE A 969 17.76 -16.39 -14.02
N GLN A 970 16.49 -15.98 -14.04
CA GLN A 970 15.96 -14.97 -14.96
C GLN A 970 16.59 -13.60 -14.75
N GLN A 971 16.92 -13.23 -13.51
CA GLN A 971 17.62 -11.98 -13.20
C GLN A 971 18.93 -11.84 -14.00
N TYR A 972 19.68 -12.92 -14.13
CA TYR A 972 20.92 -12.95 -14.90
C TYR A 972 20.72 -13.12 -16.42
N GLN A 973 19.50 -13.45 -16.88
CA GLN A 973 19.18 -13.59 -18.31
C GLN A 973 18.90 -12.23 -19.00
N ASN A 974 18.66 -11.16 -18.25
CA ASN A 974 18.22 -9.88 -18.81
C ASN A 974 19.34 -9.17 -19.62
N GLN A 975 20.51 -8.97 -19.04
CA GLN A 975 21.58 -8.17 -19.64
C GLN A 975 22.42 -8.97 -20.67
N PRO A 976 22.50 -8.56 -21.94
CA PRO A 976 23.33 -9.21 -22.95
C PRO A 976 24.80 -8.73 -22.89
N TYR A 977 25.71 -9.52 -23.45
CA TYR A 977 27.12 -9.14 -23.60
C TYR A 977 27.32 -8.15 -24.75
N CYS A 978 28.09 -7.08 -24.50
CA CYS A 978 28.53 -6.15 -25.55
C CYS A 978 29.77 -6.71 -26.29
N LEU A 979 29.56 -7.78 -27.06
CA LEU A 979 30.59 -8.44 -27.87
C LEU A 979 30.06 -8.69 -29.28
N ARG A 980 30.94 -8.68 -30.28
CA ARG A 980 30.57 -8.95 -31.67
C ARG A 980 30.60 -10.46 -31.93
N ILE A 981 29.53 -10.98 -32.54
CA ILE A 981 29.48 -12.38 -33.01
C ILE A 981 30.39 -12.53 -34.23
N GLU A 982 31.26 -13.54 -34.21
CA GLU A 982 32.03 -13.99 -35.38
C GLU A 982 31.48 -15.37 -35.84
N PRO A 983 30.67 -15.41 -36.91
CA PRO A 983 29.93 -16.61 -37.30
C PRO A 983 30.81 -17.83 -37.58
N GLU A 984 31.97 -17.64 -38.25
CA GLU A 984 32.84 -18.74 -38.63
C GLU A 984 33.48 -19.41 -37.41
N MET A 985 33.89 -18.63 -36.40
CA MET A 985 34.45 -19.17 -35.16
C MET A 985 33.39 -19.93 -34.37
N ARG A 986 32.18 -19.37 -34.29
CA ARG A 986 31.06 -19.98 -33.54
C ARG A 986 30.63 -21.32 -34.13
N VAL A 987 30.67 -21.47 -35.45
CA VAL A 987 30.33 -22.73 -36.14
C VAL A 987 31.46 -23.76 -35.97
N ASN A 988 32.71 -23.38 -36.22
CA ASN A 988 33.83 -24.35 -36.21
C ASN A 988 34.25 -24.78 -34.81
N ILE A 989 34.20 -23.91 -33.80
CA ILE A 989 34.41 -24.30 -32.40
C ILE A 989 33.33 -25.32 -31.99
N PHE A 990 32.09 -25.15 -32.47
CA PHE A 990 31.00 -26.11 -32.22
C PHE A 990 31.20 -27.46 -32.91
N PHE A 991 31.72 -27.47 -34.14
CA PHE A 991 32.02 -28.71 -34.89
C PHE A 991 33.27 -29.45 -34.39
N SER A 992 34.27 -28.75 -33.86
CA SER A 992 35.45 -29.38 -33.25
C SER A 992 35.17 -29.95 -31.85
N CYS A 993 34.08 -29.51 -31.21
CA CYS A 993 33.55 -30.08 -29.96
C CYS A 993 32.61 -31.30 -30.18
N LEU A 994 32.21 -31.60 -31.41
CA LEU A 994 31.45 -32.81 -31.79
C LEU A 994 32.42 -33.91 -32.26
#